data_AF-A0AAJ5C898-F1
#
_entry.id   AF-A0AAJ5C898-F1
#
_cell.length_a   1.000
_cell.length_b   1.000
_cell.length_c   1.000
_cell.angle_alpha   90.00
_cell.angle_beta   90.00
_cell.angle_gamma   90.00
#
_symmetry.space_group_name_H-M   'P 1'
#
loop_
_entity.id
_entity.type
_entity.pdbx_description
1 polymer ?
#
loop_
_entity_poly.entity_id
_entity_poly.type
_entity_poly.pdbx_seq_one_letter_code
_entity_poly.pdbx_strand_id
1 'polypeptide(L)'
;MATPYVPKDQGLRFQKKGDASYAKTSAAKDAAAAGALLSRRNALFQDYARAHQKPAWSPSTSAAFRFLIIIRVSSAMYSVIKDCDESFGYWEPLHLLVFPRGKHHANVPFQTWEYSPPFAIRSWAFIAQFLPLAKTLAFFGVGKRQIFFAVRMLLAFVSSFVDARFYKAVADVFSARVGRYCLVALASSAGVYEASTAFLPSTFVLHATTLAFSSSLYPARLPSTDSSVLSSTSQRPFRPERLIVATLSFAAGALLGWPFAILLALPFVLEQLFFRADDIVAKGKSSHWTVARWSTAISAAVLSAFFALPILAVDTLAYGKLSFVPLNTVLYNLFSQGRGAGPELYGTEPFTFYFSNLFLNFNIFFLLALLSLPLLLVSARLDPRRFQRPAPEAKKGHASTANPSSLFSLALLRIAPFYMWFIVLCVQAHKEERFMYPAYTLLCMNAAVSLHIIRTLAEVIFVKVTNSPYRASKSSLFTSITSSVLVVGVLLGVLRSVGQLNNYHGPFDVLFHFEGYELPRVIADKFPESLNPAVKQRIARGLSPVATEQEKDYNDRGYGAENKGVSVDLTIDLTPLTTLDKPIRLCYGKEWHRFPTHFLVPAGVEVEWIKSEFSGILPKHFDVDSTSTIQSSDVVSSNLDTTLGWAWPWSTITRRVQPGFNDLNKEEMDRYVDISTCDYLVDLDLPHRGLVSKESQYEPRYAIKTEEWDRVFCGAFLDAEYSRPAADPRDSIVKKIGQKAMGAMHRAFWLPKAWPGNTNMYGDYCLLRNRDSRFSPATSTARA
;
A
#
# COMPACT_ATOMS: atom_id res chain seq x y z
N MET A 1 -39.07 -42.34 62.95
CA MET A 1 -37.82 -42.56 63.72
C MET A 1 -36.66 -42.65 62.74
N ALA A 2 -35.67 -41.77 62.95
CA ALA A 2 -34.24 -41.85 62.61
C ALA A 2 -33.77 -42.06 61.14
N THR A 3 -33.27 -40.97 60.55
CA THR A 3 -32.22 -40.89 59.53
C THR A 3 -30.96 -41.72 59.89
N PRO A 4 -30.27 -42.36 58.93
CA PRO A 4 -28.94 -42.89 59.18
C PRO A 4 -27.95 -41.72 59.34
N TYR A 5 -27.26 -41.74 60.47
CA TYR A 5 -26.21 -40.81 60.88
C TYR A 5 -25.05 -40.84 59.88
N VAL A 6 -24.83 -39.74 59.15
CA VAL A 6 -23.59 -39.54 58.38
C VAL A 6 -22.53 -39.01 59.35
N PRO A 7 -21.39 -39.70 59.55
CA PRO A 7 -20.31 -39.21 60.40
C PRO A 7 -19.80 -37.86 59.91
N LYS A 8 -19.57 -36.92 60.84
CA LYS A 8 -19.12 -35.53 60.57
C LYS A 8 -17.72 -35.42 59.94
N ASP A 9 -17.08 -36.54 59.64
CA ASP A 9 -15.64 -36.59 59.34
C ASP A 9 -15.35 -36.94 57.88
N GLN A 10 -16.38 -37.20 57.07
CA GLN A 10 -16.24 -37.24 55.61
C GLN A 10 -16.38 -35.83 55.01
N GLY A 11 -15.56 -34.91 55.50
CA GLY A 11 -15.18 -33.74 54.73
C GLY A 11 -14.44 -34.22 53.48
N LEU A 12 -15.09 -34.14 52.32
CA LEU A 12 -14.48 -34.32 51.01
C LEU A 12 -13.11 -33.62 51.01
N ARG A 13 -12.05 -34.43 50.94
CA ARG A 13 -10.64 -34.03 50.79
C ARG A 13 -10.45 -33.23 49.50
N PHE A 14 -10.80 -31.96 49.52
CA PHE A 14 -10.36 -30.96 48.54
C PHE A 14 -9.93 -29.66 49.24
N GLN A 15 -9.17 -29.78 50.34
CA GLN A 15 -8.29 -28.72 50.81
C GLN A 15 -6.83 -29.10 50.54
N LYS A 16 -6.47 -29.28 49.26
CA LYS A 16 -5.14 -28.82 48.85
C LYS A 16 -5.27 -27.30 48.75
N LYS A 17 -4.37 -26.53 49.36
CA LYS A 17 -4.15 -25.12 48.99
C LYS A 17 -4.02 -25.13 47.46
N GLY A 18 -5.07 -24.71 46.76
CA GLY A 18 -5.09 -24.70 45.31
C GLY A 18 -3.91 -23.84 44.86
N ASP A 19 -3.08 -24.38 43.99
CA ASP A 19 -1.97 -23.61 43.42
C ASP A 19 -2.54 -22.29 42.90
N ALA A 20 -2.10 -21.18 43.49
CA ALA A 20 -2.59 -19.85 43.12
C ALA A 20 -2.33 -19.58 41.64
N SER A 21 -1.29 -20.17 41.06
CA SER A 21 -1.02 -20.16 39.62
C SER A 21 -2.11 -20.88 38.83
N TYR A 22 -2.53 -22.07 39.29
CA TYR A 22 -3.62 -22.82 38.66
C TYR A 22 -4.98 -22.12 38.79
N ALA A 23 -5.29 -21.56 39.97
CA ALA A 23 -6.52 -20.78 40.18
C ALA A 23 -6.56 -19.52 39.31
N LYS A 24 -5.44 -18.80 39.20
CA LYS A 24 -5.29 -17.64 38.30
C LYS A 24 -5.42 -18.04 36.83
N THR A 25 -4.84 -19.19 36.45
CA THR A 25 -4.94 -19.72 35.08
C THR A 25 -6.36 -20.17 34.75
N SER A 26 -7.06 -20.80 35.70
CA SER A 26 -8.47 -21.19 35.55
C SER A 26 -9.36 -19.95 35.43
N ALA A 27 -9.21 -18.97 36.32
CA ALA A 27 -9.95 -17.71 36.26
C ALA A 27 -9.70 -16.97 34.94
N ALA A 28 -8.47 -16.96 34.43
CA ALA A 28 -8.15 -16.39 33.12
C ALA A 28 -8.83 -17.16 31.96
N LYS A 29 -8.87 -18.50 32.03
CA LYS A 29 -9.58 -19.34 31.05
C LYS A 29 -11.10 -19.12 31.10
N ASP A 30 -11.68 -19.02 32.29
CA ASP A 30 -13.10 -18.81 32.50
C ASP A 30 -13.52 -17.40 32.04
N ALA A 31 -12.71 -16.38 32.34
CA ALA A 31 -12.91 -15.03 31.83
C ALA A 31 -12.80 -14.97 30.30
N ALA A 32 -11.84 -15.68 29.70
CA ALA A 32 -11.70 -15.78 28.25
C ALA A 32 -12.89 -16.50 27.60
N ALA A 33 -13.42 -17.56 28.24
CA ALA A 33 -14.61 -18.27 27.80
C ALA A 33 -15.87 -17.39 27.87
N ALA A 34 -16.05 -16.65 28.98
CA ALA A 34 -17.14 -15.69 29.14
C ALA A 34 -17.08 -14.56 28.10
N GLY A 35 -15.89 -14.00 27.85
CA GLY A 35 -15.66 -12.99 26.81
C GLY A 35 -15.95 -13.50 25.39
N ALA A 36 -15.55 -14.73 25.08
CA ALA A 36 -15.83 -15.37 23.79
C ALA A 36 -17.33 -15.63 23.59
N LEU A 37 -18.06 -16.03 24.64
CA LEU A 37 -19.51 -16.19 24.60
C LEU A 37 -20.24 -14.85 24.42
N LEU A 38 -19.79 -13.78 25.09
CA LEU A 38 -20.31 -12.42 24.94
C LEU A 38 -20.09 -11.86 23.53
N SER A 39 -18.87 -12.02 22.99
CA SER A 39 -18.55 -11.63 21.61
C SER A 39 -19.46 -12.35 20.62
N ARG A 40 -19.69 -13.66 20.82
CA ARG A 40 -20.60 -14.45 19.98
C ARG A 40 -22.05 -13.99 20.08
N ARG A 41 -22.56 -13.75 21.29
CA ARG A 41 -23.95 -13.29 21.50
C ARG A 41 -24.23 -11.94 20.87
N ASN A 42 -23.21 -11.09 20.78
CA ASN A 42 -23.34 -9.74 20.22
C ASN A 42 -22.81 -9.61 18.81
N ALA A 43 -22.30 -10.68 18.19
CA ALA A 43 -21.84 -10.69 16.81
C ALA A 43 -22.92 -10.13 15.87
N LEU A 44 -22.53 -9.38 14.84
CA LEU A 44 -23.50 -8.84 13.87
C LEU A 44 -24.25 -9.96 13.14
N PHE A 45 -23.60 -11.12 12.95
CA PHE A 45 -24.22 -12.31 12.39
C PHE A 45 -24.36 -13.40 13.45
N GLN A 46 -25.61 -13.78 13.73
CA GLN A 46 -25.91 -14.83 14.69
C GLN A 46 -25.96 -16.21 14.03
N ASP A 47 -25.25 -17.18 14.60
CA ASP A 47 -25.24 -18.57 14.16
C ASP A 47 -26.04 -19.48 15.12
N TYR A 48 -27.38 -19.39 15.07
CA TYR A 48 -28.29 -20.14 15.95
C TYR A 48 -28.14 -21.66 15.83
N ALA A 49 -27.97 -22.19 14.61
CA ALA A 49 -27.84 -23.63 14.37
C ALA A 49 -26.63 -24.26 15.07
N ARG A 50 -25.65 -23.44 15.48
CA ARG A 50 -24.41 -23.90 16.12
C ARG A 50 -24.23 -23.33 17.51
N ALA A 51 -25.24 -22.70 18.11
CA ALA A 51 -25.14 -22.01 19.40
C ALA A 51 -24.49 -22.86 20.50
N HIS A 52 -24.73 -24.18 20.48
CA HIS A 52 -24.17 -25.15 21.43
C HIS A 52 -22.71 -25.58 21.16
N GLN A 53 -22.16 -25.29 19.97
CA GLN A 53 -20.78 -25.64 19.61
C GLN A 53 -19.79 -24.61 20.17
N LYS A 54 -18.52 -25.01 20.37
CA LYS A 54 -17.45 -24.06 20.72
C LYS A 54 -17.32 -22.97 19.64
N PRO A 55 -17.02 -21.71 20.01
CA PRO A 55 -16.76 -20.64 19.04
C PRO A 55 -15.69 -21.06 18.01
N ALA A 56 -15.86 -20.62 16.76
CA ALA A 56 -14.85 -20.88 15.74
C ALA A 56 -13.52 -20.22 16.15
N TRP A 57 -12.42 -20.95 15.98
CA TRP A 57 -11.08 -20.42 16.26
C TRP A 57 -10.70 -19.34 15.24
N SER A 58 -10.03 -18.30 15.70
CA SER A 58 -9.44 -17.23 14.89
C SER A 58 -8.03 -16.91 15.41
N PRO A 59 -7.02 -16.69 14.54
CA PRO A 59 -5.70 -16.21 14.95
C PRO A 59 -5.77 -15.02 15.92
N SER A 60 -4.85 -14.99 16.89
CA SER A 60 -4.64 -13.81 17.73
C SER A 60 -4.10 -12.64 16.91
N THR A 61 -4.22 -11.41 17.40
CA THR A 61 -3.67 -10.22 16.72
C THR A 61 -2.18 -10.35 16.46
N SER A 62 -1.41 -10.88 17.42
CA SER A 62 0.03 -11.11 17.27
C SER A 62 0.34 -12.16 16.21
N ALA A 63 -0.43 -13.26 16.16
CA ALA A 63 -0.26 -14.28 15.12
C ALA A 63 -0.60 -13.73 13.73
N ALA A 64 -1.67 -12.95 13.60
CA ALA A 64 -2.04 -12.29 12.34
C ALA A 64 -0.95 -11.30 11.89
N PHE A 65 -0.40 -10.50 12.81
CA PHE A 65 0.71 -9.59 12.52
C PHE A 65 1.94 -10.32 12.00
N ARG A 66 2.39 -11.38 12.69
CA ARG A 66 3.56 -12.17 12.28
C ARG A 66 3.35 -12.86 10.92
N PHE A 67 2.13 -13.26 10.61
CA PHE A 67 1.80 -13.82 9.31
C PHE A 67 1.84 -12.76 8.20
N LEU A 68 1.24 -11.59 8.43
CA LEU A 68 1.17 -10.52 7.44
C LEU A 68 2.53 -9.87 7.19
N ILE A 69 3.35 -9.67 8.22
CA ILE A 69 4.63 -8.96 8.08
C ILE A 69 5.59 -9.65 7.12
N ILE A 70 5.60 -10.99 7.07
CA ILE A 70 6.44 -11.75 6.12
C ILE A 70 6.05 -11.40 4.68
N ILE A 71 4.75 -11.32 4.41
CA ILE A 71 4.20 -11.00 3.09
C ILE A 71 4.43 -9.53 2.74
N ARG A 72 4.25 -8.61 3.71
CA ARG A 72 4.47 -7.17 3.48
C ARG A 72 5.94 -6.83 3.29
N VAL A 73 6.84 -7.52 3.99
CA VAL A 73 8.29 -7.40 3.76
C VAL A 73 8.67 -7.88 2.37
N SER A 74 8.10 -8.98 1.88
CA SER A 74 8.35 -9.38 0.49
C SER A 74 7.85 -8.32 -0.50
N SER A 75 6.72 -7.67 -0.23
CA SER A 75 6.28 -6.53 -1.05
C SER A 75 7.25 -5.35 -0.99
N ALA A 76 7.75 -5.01 0.19
CA ALA A 76 8.74 -3.96 0.36
C ALA A 76 10.00 -4.21 -0.47
N MET A 77 10.42 -5.48 -0.62
CA MET A 77 11.62 -5.84 -1.37
C MET A 77 11.40 -5.96 -2.88
N TYR A 78 10.24 -6.48 -3.31
CA TYR A 78 10.05 -6.94 -4.69
C TYR A 78 8.95 -6.23 -5.48
N SER A 79 8.08 -5.43 -4.86
CA SER A 79 7.06 -4.71 -5.65
C SER A 79 7.68 -3.58 -6.48
N VAL A 80 7.30 -3.49 -7.75
CA VAL A 80 7.74 -2.44 -8.66
C VAL A 80 7.04 -1.11 -8.37
N ILE A 81 7.67 0.01 -8.73
CA ILE A 81 7.01 1.32 -8.72
C ILE A 81 6.17 1.43 -10.00
N LYS A 82 4.86 1.60 -9.84
CA LYS A 82 3.91 1.69 -10.97
C LYS A 82 3.47 3.11 -11.29
N ASP A 83 3.62 4.00 -10.32
CA ASP A 83 3.12 5.37 -10.36
C ASP A 83 4.31 6.31 -10.31
N CYS A 84 4.46 7.15 -11.35
CA CYS A 84 5.56 8.11 -11.43
C CYS A 84 5.50 9.17 -10.33
N ASP A 85 4.33 9.44 -9.75
CA ASP A 85 4.22 10.33 -8.60
C ASP A 85 4.85 9.75 -7.35
N GLU A 86 4.93 8.42 -7.21
CA GLU A 86 5.66 7.80 -6.09
C GLU A 86 7.13 8.25 -6.15
N SER A 87 7.72 8.18 -7.34
CA SER A 87 9.08 8.62 -7.63
C SER A 87 9.22 10.13 -7.45
N PHE A 88 8.62 10.92 -8.34
CA PHE A 88 8.88 12.36 -8.43
C PHE A 88 8.17 13.18 -7.36
N GLY A 89 7.00 12.72 -6.92
CA GLY A 89 6.20 13.40 -5.91
C GLY A 89 6.61 13.09 -4.48
N TYR A 90 7.36 12.01 -4.20
CA TYR A 90 7.65 11.63 -2.81
C TYR A 90 9.09 11.14 -2.59
N TRP A 91 9.58 10.18 -3.37
CA TRP A 91 10.96 9.71 -3.20
C TRP A 91 11.98 10.81 -3.48
N GLU A 92 11.79 11.60 -4.54
CA GLU A 92 12.70 12.69 -4.90
C GLU A 92 12.76 13.81 -3.83
N PRO A 93 11.64 14.35 -3.32
CA PRO A 93 11.64 15.24 -2.16
C PRO A 93 12.28 14.63 -0.91
N LEU A 94 12.04 13.35 -0.61
CA LEU A 94 12.68 12.70 0.54
C LEU A 94 14.20 12.62 0.35
N HIS A 95 14.66 12.32 -0.87
CA HIS A 95 16.09 12.29 -1.20
C HIS A 95 16.73 13.65 -0.92
N LEU A 96 16.07 14.75 -1.30
CA LEU A 96 16.53 16.12 -1.05
C LEU A 96 16.76 16.39 0.44
N LEU A 97 15.82 15.95 1.29
CA LEU A 97 15.88 16.23 2.73
C LEU A 97 16.89 15.34 3.47
N VAL A 98 17.21 14.16 2.93
CA VAL A 98 18.04 13.15 3.60
C VAL A 98 19.51 13.29 3.24
N PHE A 99 19.83 13.45 1.97
CA PHE A 99 21.23 13.43 1.51
C PHE A 99 21.78 14.83 1.29
N PRO A 100 23.02 15.08 1.73
CA PRO A 100 23.68 16.35 1.47
C PRO A 100 23.98 16.50 -0.02
N ARG A 101 24.13 17.76 -0.42
CA ARG A 101 24.57 18.13 -1.76
C ARG A 101 25.99 17.60 -2.04
N GLY A 102 26.22 17.11 -3.27
CA GLY A 102 27.54 16.83 -3.82
C GLY A 102 28.20 18.06 -4.46
N LYS A 103 29.47 17.97 -4.84
CA LYS A 103 30.21 19.08 -5.50
C LYS A 103 29.59 19.53 -6.83
N HIS A 104 28.92 18.65 -7.55
CA HIS A 104 28.24 18.90 -8.84
C HIS A 104 26.72 18.71 -8.71
N HIS A 105 25.97 18.99 -9.79
CA HIS A 105 24.54 18.62 -9.92
C HIS A 105 24.29 17.10 -9.83
N ALA A 106 25.35 16.30 -9.76
CA ALA A 106 25.31 14.87 -9.43
C ALA A 106 24.49 14.61 -8.15
N ASN A 107 23.47 13.77 -8.26
CA ASN A 107 22.51 13.45 -7.20
C ASN A 107 21.53 14.56 -6.78
N VAL A 108 21.39 15.65 -7.53
CA VAL A 108 20.31 16.60 -7.25
C VAL A 108 18.99 15.93 -7.65
N PRO A 109 18.04 15.72 -6.72
CA PRO A 109 16.78 15.08 -7.07
C PRO A 109 15.86 16.01 -7.86
N PHE A 110 14.81 15.44 -8.43
CA PHE A 110 13.83 16.18 -9.21
C PHE A 110 12.73 16.83 -8.34
N GLN A 111 12.32 18.03 -8.72
CA GLN A 111 11.20 18.80 -8.21
C GLN A 111 10.06 18.80 -9.23
N THR A 112 8.85 18.49 -8.77
CA THR A 112 7.62 18.72 -9.53
C THR A 112 7.08 20.12 -9.28
N TRP A 113 6.28 20.63 -10.22
CA TRP A 113 5.65 21.95 -10.09
C TRP A 113 4.77 22.07 -8.83
N GLU A 114 4.22 20.96 -8.33
CA GLU A 114 3.37 20.94 -7.14
C GLU A 114 4.09 21.34 -5.84
N TYR A 115 5.42 21.17 -5.81
CA TYR A 115 6.30 21.60 -4.72
C TYR A 115 6.86 23.01 -4.93
N SER A 116 6.53 23.67 -6.04
CA SER A 116 6.94 25.06 -6.23
C SER A 116 6.06 25.98 -5.36
N PRO A 117 6.63 26.93 -4.61
CA PRO A 117 5.89 27.79 -3.69
C PRO A 117 4.66 28.52 -4.25
N PRO A 118 4.60 28.95 -5.52
CA PRO A 118 3.39 29.55 -6.08
C PRO A 118 2.17 28.61 -6.00
N PHE A 119 2.35 27.32 -6.28
CA PHE A 119 1.27 26.33 -6.33
C PHE A 119 1.03 25.67 -4.97
N ALA A 120 2.09 25.15 -4.33
CA ALA A 120 2.05 24.55 -2.99
C ALA A 120 0.89 23.54 -2.78
N ILE A 121 0.79 22.54 -3.66
CA ILE A 121 -0.26 21.51 -3.61
C ILE A 121 0.21 20.13 -3.16
N ARG A 122 1.52 19.94 -2.90
CA ARG A 122 2.05 18.74 -2.20
C ARG A 122 2.60 19.11 -0.82
N SER A 123 2.26 18.33 0.21
CA SER A 123 2.63 18.68 1.59
C SER A 123 4.04 18.21 1.90
N TRP A 124 4.87 19.10 2.44
CA TRP A 124 6.18 18.75 2.98
C TRP A 124 6.06 18.03 4.32
N ALA A 125 4.98 18.28 5.08
CA ALA A 125 4.68 17.56 6.31
C ALA A 125 4.52 16.04 6.08
N PHE A 126 3.99 15.64 4.92
CA PHE A 126 3.90 14.22 4.55
C PHE A 126 5.29 13.58 4.40
N ILE A 127 6.26 14.28 3.82
CA ILE A 127 7.65 13.79 3.68
C ILE A 127 8.36 13.80 5.03
N ALA A 128 8.15 14.86 5.82
CA ALA A 128 8.84 15.10 7.08
C ALA A 128 8.72 13.95 8.09
N GLN A 129 7.58 13.23 8.10
CA GLN A 129 7.37 12.11 9.02
C GLN A 129 8.34 10.93 8.81
N PHE A 130 8.98 10.82 7.65
CA PHE A 130 9.93 9.75 7.33
C PHE A 130 11.39 10.13 7.63
N LEU A 131 11.67 11.40 7.92
CA LEU A 131 13.00 11.90 8.25
C LEU A 131 13.62 11.23 9.48
N PRO A 132 12.89 10.96 10.58
CA PRO A 132 13.49 10.30 11.74
C PRO A 132 14.09 8.93 11.42
N LEU A 133 13.54 8.20 10.45
CA LEU A 133 14.14 6.94 9.99
C LEU A 133 15.26 7.21 8.98
N ALA A 134 14.94 7.89 7.88
CA ALA A 134 15.85 8.00 6.75
C ALA A 134 17.11 8.81 7.09
N LYS A 135 16.97 9.93 7.80
CA LYS A 135 18.10 10.78 8.19
C LYS A 135 18.98 10.13 9.27
N THR A 136 18.38 9.38 10.20
CA THR A 136 19.15 8.62 11.19
C THR A 136 19.96 7.51 10.56
N LEU A 137 19.39 6.76 9.61
CA LEU A 137 20.15 5.74 8.86
C LEU A 137 21.27 6.38 8.03
N ALA A 138 20.99 7.48 7.33
CA ALA A 138 22.01 8.22 6.57
C ALA A 138 23.14 8.73 7.49
N PHE A 139 22.81 9.23 8.68
CA PHE A 139 23.79 9.66 9.68
C PHE A 139 24.73 8.53 10.11
N PHE A 140 24.23 7.29 10.20
CA PHE A 140 25.05 6.11 10.49
C PHE A 140 25.78 5.54 9.26
N GLY A 141 25.79 6.25 8.13
CA GLY A 141 26.49 5.83 6.91
C GLY A 141 25.80 4.70 6.15
N VAL A 142 24.51 4.44 6.41
CA VAL A 142 23.75 3.45 5.63
C VAL A 142 23.55 3.98 4.20
N GLY A 143 23.84 3.14 3.20
CA GLY A 143 23.74 3.50 1.80
C GLY A 143 22.31 3.85 1.34
N LYS A 144 22.22 4.61 0.24
CA LYS A 144 20.94 5.12 -0.29
C LYS A 144 19.93 4.00 -0.59
N ARG A 145 20.36 2.95 -1.29
CA ARG A 145 19.51 1.80 -1.64
C ARG A 145 18.94 1.12 -0.40
N GLN A 146 19.75 0.96 0.65
CA GLN A 146 19.31 0.35 1.90
C GLN A 146 18.29 1.23 2.63
N ILE A 147 18.46 2.56 2.60
CA ILE A 147 17.48 3.51 3.17
C ILE A 147 16.14 3.44 2.42
N PHE A 148 16.17 3.35 1.09
CA PHE A 148 14.96 3.15 0.28
C PHE A 148 14.16 1.93 0.74
N PHE A 149 14.84 0.79 0.88
CA PHE A 149 14.21 -0.43 1.38
C PHE A 149 13.79 -0.32 2.85
N ALA A 150 14.52 0.42 3.68
CA ALA A 150 14.16 0.65 5.08
C ALA A 150 12.84 1.44 5.23
N VAL A 151 12.63 2.48 4.42
CA VAL A 151 11.36 3.22 4.39
C VAL A 151 10.21 2.32 3.95
N ARG A 152 10.42 1.49 2.92
CA ARG A 152 9.41 0.50 2.47
C ARG A 152 9.12 -0.56 3.54
N MET A 153 10.13 -0.99 4.30
CA MET A 153 9.96 -1.89 5.44
C MET A 153 9.18 -1.25 6.60
N LEU A 154 9.36 0.06 6.84
CA LEU A 154 8.54 0.79 7.80
C LEU A 154 7.07 0.79 7.38
N LEU A 155 6.78 1.05 6.10
CA LEU A 155 5.42 0.97 5.56
C LEU A 155 4.84 -0.44 5.68
N ALA A 156 5.63 -1.47 5.39
CA ALA A 156 5.23 -2.87 5.57
C ALA A 156 4.89 -3.20 7.02
N PHE A 157 5.68 -2.70 7.97
CA PHE A 157 5.44 -2.85 9.41
C PHE A 157 4.14 -2.18 9.84
N VAL A 158 3.95 -0.91 9.47
CA VAL A 158 2.74 -0.14 9.77
C VAL A 158 1.52 -0.82 9.18
N SER A 159 1.56 -1.20 7.90
CA SER A 159 0.49 -1.94 7.20
C SER A 159 0.12 -3.22 7.94
N SER A 160 1.11 -4.06 8.26
CA SER A 160 0.88 -5.34 8.96
C SER A 160 0.26 -5.15 10.33
N PHE A 161 0.66 -4.10 11.05
CA PHE A 161 0.11 -3.77 12.37
C PHE A 161 -1.34 -3.32 12.29
N VAL A 162 -1.67 -2.38 11.40
CA VAL A 162 -3.04 -1.88 11.24
C VAL A 162 -3.96 -2.94 10.66
N ASP A 163 -3.50 -3.74 9.68
CA ASP A 163 -4.24 -4.85 9.10
C ASP A 163 -4.56 -5.92 10.14
N ALA A 164 -3.60 -6.29 11.00
CA ALA A 164 -3.84 -7.26 12.07
C ALA A 164 -4.87 -6.77 13.10
N ARG A 165 -4.84 -5.48 13.43
CA ARG A 165 -5.83 -4.85 14.33
C ARG A 165 -7.21 -4.78 13.69
N PHE A 166 -7.27 -4.44 12.40
CA PHE A 166 -8.50 -4.41 11.61
C PHE A 166 -9.12 -5.81 11.47
N TYR A 167 -8.33 -6.81 11.09
CA TYR A 167 -8.74 -8.21 11.06
C TYR A 167 -9.37 -8.65 12.39
N LYS A 168 -8.73 -8.31 13.52
CA LYS A 168 -9.24 -8.65 14.85
C LYS A 168 -10.58 -7.96 15.11
N ALA A 169 -10.73 -6.70 14.73
CA ALA A 169 -12.01 -6.00 14.81
C ALA A 169 -13.09 -6.67 13.96
N VAL A 170 -12.79 -7.09 12.74
CA VAL A 170 -13.70 -7.85 11.88
C VAL A 170 -14.12 -9.18 12.54
N ALA A 171 -13.15 -9.91 13.11
CA ALA A 171 -13.40 -11.17 13.81
C ALA A 171 -14.32 -10.99 15.03
N ASP A 172 -14.13 -9.92 15.81
CA ASP A 172 -14.87 -9.64 17.03
C ASP A 172 -16.26 -9.07 16.77
N VAL A 173 -16.42 -8.31 15.69
CA VAL A 173 -17.65 -7.60 15.36
C VAL A 173 -18.59 -8.48 14.54
N PHE A 174 -18.09 -9.14 13.49
CA PHE A 174 -18.92 -9.95 12.58
C PHE A 174 -18.96 -11.40 13.02
N SER A 175 -17.83 -12.09 12.97
CA SER A 175 -17.60 -13.43 13.52
C SER A 175 -16.15 -13.84 13.26
N ALA A 176 -15.63 -14.78 14.06
CA ALA A 176 -14.31 -15.37 13.87
C ALA A 176 -14.07 -15.92 12.45
N ARG A 177 -15.12 -16.39 11.76
CA ARG A 177 -15.02 -16.91 10.38
C ARG A 177 -14.83 -15.78 9.37
N VAL A 178 -15.62 -14.72 9.46
CA VAL A 178 -15.48 -13.52 8.60
C VAL A 178 -14.08 -12.93 8.80
N GLY A 179 -13.60 -12.87 10.04
CA GLY A 179 -12.22 -12.51 10.33
C GLY A 179 -11.22 -13.34 9.52
N ARG A 180 -11.26 -14.68 9.61
CA ARG A 180 -10.32 -15.55 8.88
C ARG A 180 -10.36 -15.34 7.36
N TYR A 181 -11.56 -15.18 6.78
CA TYR A 181 -11.69 -14.95 5.35
C TYR A 181 -11.09 -13.59 4.95
N CYS A 182 -11.32 -12.57 5.78
CA CYS A 182 -10.72 -11.25 5.60
C CYS A 182 -9.19 -11.31 5.70
N LEU A 183 -8.63 -12.04 6.68
CA LEU A 183 -7.19 -12.21 6.82
C LEU A 183 -6.55 -12.85 5.59
N VAL A 184 -7.20 -13.88 5.02
CA VAL A 184 -6.74 -14.52 3.78
C VAL A 184 -6.78 -13.52 2.61
N ALA A 185 -7.89 -12.79 2.45
CA ALA A 185 -8.01 -11.79 1.38
C ALA A 185 -6.97 -10.66 1.51
N LEU A 186 -6.71 -10.17 2.73
CA LEU A 186 -5.67 -9.16 3.00
C LEU A 186 -4.27 -9.67 2.66
N ALA A 187 -4.00 -10.94 2.97
CA ALA A 187 -2.70 -11.57 2.76
C ALA A 187 -2.42 -11.89 1.29
N SER A 188 -3.43 -12.27 0.50
CA SER A 188 -3.21 -12.80 -0.84
C SER A 188 -3.59 -11.87 -1.99
N SER A 189 -4.30 -10.76 -1.75
CA SER A 189 -4.71 -9.87 -2.83
C SER A 189 -3.53 -9.04 -3.35
N ALA A 190 -3.31 -9.05 -4.66
CA ALA A 190 -2.21 -8.30 -5.30
C ALA A 190 -2.32 -6.80 -5.09
N GLY A 191 -3.56 -6.25 -5.10
CA GLY A 191 -3.78 -4.83 -4.83
C GLY A 191 -3.31 -4.40 -3.43
N VAL A 192 -3.57 -5.21 -2.39
CA VAL A 192 -3.09 -4.90 -1.03
C VAL A 192 -1.59 -5.14 -0.92
N TYR A 193 -1.06 -6.17 -1.60
CA TYR A 193 0.37 -6.45 -1.65
C TYR A 193 1.15 -5.19 -2.08
N GLU A 194 0.80 -4.60 -3.22
CA GLU A 194 1.52 -3.44 -3.77
C GLU A 194 1.21 -2.15 -3.00
N ALA A 195 -0.08 -1.85 -2.75
CA ALA A 195 -0.50 -0.63 -2.07
C ALA A 195 0.04 -0.50 -0.64
N SER A 196 0.37 -1.61 0.02
CA SER A 196 0.84 -1.58 1.41
C SER A 196 2.21 -0.92 1.61
N THR A 197 3.04 -0.90 0.57
CA THR A 197 4.45 -0.45 0.64
C THR A 197 4.82 0.64 -0.36
N ALA A 198 3.88 1.09 -1.18
CA ALA A 198 4.08 2.22 -2.08
C ALA A 198 4.21 3.53 -1.29
N PHE A 199 5.19 4.36 -1.62
CA PHE A 199 5.47 5.63 -0.93
C PHE A 199 4.55 6.77 -1.40
N LEU A 200 3.25 6.62 -1.13
CA LEU A 200 2.20 7.53 -1.59
C LEU A 200 1.30 7.98 -0.44
N PRO A 201 0.69 9.18 -0.50
CA PRO A 201 -0.32 9.60 0.45
C PRO A 201 -1.55 8.69 0.46
N SER A 202 -1.91 8.10 -0.69
CA SER A 202 -2.99 7.11 -0.79
C SER A 202 -2.71 5.86 0.04
N THR A 203 -1.45 5.41 0.12
CA THR A 203 -1.01 4.33 1.02
C THR A 203 -1.14 4.73 2.49
N PHE A 204 -0.74 5.97 2.83
CA PHE A 204 -0.94 6.48 4.18
C PHE A 204 -2.42 6.55 4.55
N VAL A 205 -3.29 6.98 3.63
CA VAL A 205 -4.74 6.97 3.81
C VAL A 205 -5.26 5.55 3.97
N LEU A 206 -4.77 4.57 3.21
CA LEU A 206 -5.10 3.16 3.39
C LEU A 206 -4.77 2.70 4.81
N HIS A 207 -3.59 3.01 5.33
CA HIS A 207 -3.18 2.65 6.69
C HIS A 207 -4.03 3.35 7.75
N ALA A 208 -4.24 4.66 7.60
CA ALA A 208 -5.05 5.49 8.48
C ALA A 208 -6.52 5.04 8.49
N THR A 209 -7.10 4.77 7.32
CA THR A 209 -8.47 4.26 7.16
C THR A 209 -8.60 2.88 7.82
N THR A 210 -7.65 1.99 7.58
CA THR A 210 -7.65 0.65 8.19
C THR A 210 -7.56 0.72 9.71
N LEU A 211 -6.72 1.61 10.25
CA LEU A 211 -6.65 1.88 11.68
C LEU A 211 -7.97 2.48 12.22
N ALA A 212 -8.56 3.43 11.49
CA ALA A 212 -9.84 4.04 11.86
C ALA A 212 -10.93 2.98 11.96
N PHE A 213 -11.04 2.10 10.96
CA PHE A 213 -12.00 1.00 10.94
C PHE A 213 -11.69 -0.12 11.94
N SER A 214 -10.43 -0.31 12.32
CA SER A 214 -10.09 -1.22 13.42
C SER A 214 -10.76 -0.82 14.75
N SER A 215 -11.11 0.46 14.91
CA SER A 215 -11.84 0.99 16.07
C SER A 215 -13.31 1.22 15.76
N SER A 216 -13.64 1.82 14.61
CA SER A 216 -15.00 2.25 14.26
C SER A 216 -15.99 1.09 14.04
N LEU A 217 -15.50 -0.09 13.65
CA LEU A 217 -16.34 -1.28 13.46
C LEU A 217 -17.05 -1.72 14.75
N TYR A 218 -16.42 -1.50 15.91
CA TYR A 218 -17.08 -1.75 17.18
C TYR A 218 -18.28 -0.80 17.32
N PRO A 219 -19.46 -1.27 17.75
CA PRO A 219 -20.61 -0.40 17.94
C PRO A 219 -20.31 0.72 18.93
N ALA A 220 -20.81 1.91 18.62
CA ALA A 220 -20.67 3.06 19.48
C ALA A 220 -21.44 2.88 20.81
N ARG A 221 -20.88 3.38 21.92
CA ARG A 221 -21.44 3.24 23.26
C ARG A 221 -20.99 4.40 24.16
N LEU A 222 -21.83 4.84 25.09
CA LEU A 222 -21.41 5.72 26.19
C LEU A 222 -20.92 4.91 27.41
N PRO A 223 -20.10 5.52 28.29
CA PRO A 223 -19.72 4.90 29.56
C PRO A 223 -20.96 4.48 30.36
N SER A 224 -20.88 3.35 31.08
CA SER A 224 -22.00 2.91 31.94
C SER A 224 -22.27 3.83 33.13
N THR A 225 -21.37 4.78 33.40
CA THR A 225 -21.55 5.85 34.38
C THR A 225 -22.43 6.98 33.87
N ASP A 226 -22.69 7.07 32.56
CA ASP A 226 -23.58 8.08 31.99
C ASP A 226 -25.03 7.79 32.38
N SER A 227 -25.70 8.79 32.94
CA SER A 227 -27.04 8.63 33.48
C SER A 227 -28.12 8.32 32.42
N SER A 228 -27.81 8.50 31.12
CA SER A 228 -28.73 8.28 30.01
C SER A 228 -28.75 6.83 29.48
N VAL A 229 -27.77 6.00 29.87
CA VAL A 229 -27.63 4.63 29.36
C VAL A 229 -27.78 3.61 30.48
N LEU A 230 -28.51 2.53 30.20
CA LEU A 230 -28.67 1.40 31.12
C LEU A 230 -27.59 0.35 30.86
N SER A 231 -27.02 -0.20 31.94
CA SER A 231 -26.09 -1.32 31.87
C SER A 231 -26.84 -2.65 31.76
N SER A 232 -26.42 -3.50 30.82
CA SER A 232 -26.92 -4.87 30.67
C SER A 232 -25.77 -5.85 30.62
N THR A 233 -25.97 -7.03 31.20
CA THR A 233 -25.04 -8.18 31.13
C THR A 233 -24.82 -8.67 29.70
N SER A 234 -25.68 -8.28 28.76
CA SER A 234 -25.56 -8.62 27.34
C SER A 234 -24.81 -7.58 26.51
N GLN A 235 -24.32 -6.46 27.05
CA GLN A 235 -23.61 -5.44 26.26
C GLN A 235 -22.12 -5.75 26.11
N ARG A 236 -21.54 -5.37 24.96
CA ARG A 236 -20.08 -5.44 24.74
C ARG A 236 -19.37 -4.44 25.67
N PRO A 237 -18.14 -4.73 26.15
CA PRO A 237 -17.37 -3.79 26.96
C PRO A 237 -17.24 -2.41 26.29
N PHE A 238 -17.39 -1.34 27.07
CA PHE A 238 -17.12 0.02 26.59
C PHE A 238 -15.64 0.16 26.24
N ARG A 239 -15.35 0.79 25.09
CA ARG A 239 -13.99 1.05 24.60
C ARG A 239 -13.75 2.55 24.53
N PRO A 240 -13.11 3.16 25.54
CA PRO A 240 -12.91 4.61 25.59
C PRO A 240 -12.11 5.13 24.39
N GLU A 241 -11.19 4.34 23.87
CA GLU A 241 -10.30 4.69 22.77
C GLU A 241 -11.00 4.72 21.40
N ARG A 242 -12.19 4.12 21.27
CA ARG A 242 -12.88 3.94 19.97
C ARG A 242 -12.99 5.25 19.20
N LEU A 243 -13.58 6.26 19.84
CA LEU A 243 -13.94 7.52 19.21
C LEU A 243 -12.69 8.28 18.80
N ILE A 244 -11.75 8.46 19.74
CA ILE A 244 -10.51 9.22 19.54
C ILE A 244 -9.64 8.56 18.47
N VAL A 245 -9.41 7.24 18.53
CA VAL A 245 -8.59 6.55 17.53
C VAL A 245 -9.21 6.65 16.15
N ALA A 246 -10.54 6.49 16.04
CA ALA A 246 -11.22 6.60 14.74
C ALA A 246 -11.16 8.02 14.18
N THR A 247 -11.52 9.04 14.97
CA THR A 247 -11.53 10.44 14.51
C THR A 247 -10.13 10.94 14.17
N LEU A 248 -9.13 10.62 15.01
CA LEU A 248 -7.75 11.02 14.76
C LEU A 248 -7.18 10.34 13.52
N SER A 249 -7.49 9.06 13.30
CA SER A 249 -7.01 8.34 12.12
C SER A 249 -7.66 8.87 10.84
N PHE A 250 -8.98 9.13 10.83
CA PHE A 250 -9.63 9.77 9.67
C PHE A 250 -9.09 11.19 9.41
N ALA A 251 -8.87 11.97 10.47
CA ALA A 251 -8.27 13.30 10.36
C ALA A 251 -6.84 13.23 9.83
N ALA A 252 -5.99 12.34 10.35
CA ALA A 252 -4.63 12.15 9.88
C ALA A 252 -4.61 11.75 8.40
N GLY A 253 -5.45 10.79 7.99
CA GLY A 253 -5.59 10.39 6.59
C GLY A 253 -6.01 11.55 5.67
N ALA A 254 -6.95 12.39 6.10
CA ALA A 254 -7.39 13.53 5.32
C ALA A 254 -6.37 14.69 5.27
N LEU A 255 -5.70 14.96 6.39
CA LEU A 255 -4.82 16.12 6.53
C LEU A 255 -3.39 15.89 6.03
N LEU A 256 -2.80 14.71 6.29
CA LEU A 256 -1.46 14.37 5.79
C LEU A 256 -1.49 13.57 4.48
N GLY A 257 -2.56 12.82 4.27
CA GLY A 257 -2.70 11.91 3.14
C GLY A 257 -3.41 12.56 1.97
N TRP A 258 -4.72 12.31 1.88
CA TRP A 258 -5.57 12.81 0.80
C TRP A 258 -6.91 13.32 1.35
N PRO A 259 -7.23 14.62 1.23
CA PRO A 259 -8.36 15.23 1.94
C PRO A 259 -9.72 14.62 1.58
N PHE A 260 -9.91 14.16 0.36
CA PHE A 260 -11.17 13.58 -0.10
C PHE A 260 -11.52 12.26 0.61
N ALA A 261 -10.54 11.55 1.17
CA ALA A 261 -10.75 10.31 1.89
C ALA A 261 -11.57 10.47 3.18
N ILE A 262 -11.75 11.70 3.67
CA ILE A 262 -12.62 11.99 4.82
C ILE A 262 -14.06 11.51 4.60
N LEU A 263 -14.50 11.37 3.34
CA LEU A 263 -15.80 10.80 3.00
C LEU A 263 -16.00 9.41 3.62
N LEU A 264 -14.95 8.59 3.73
CA LEU A 264 -15.00 7.25 4.34
C LEU A 264 -15.42 7.27 5.82
N ALA A 265 -15.28 8.41 6.51
CA ALA A 265 -15.73 8.58 7.89
C ALA A 265 -17.26 8.70 8.00
N LEU A 266 -17.99 8.96 6.91
CA LEU A 266 -19.42 9.29 6.95
C LEU A 266 -20.26 8.21 7.67
N PRO A 267 -20.16 6.90 7.38
CA PRO A 267 -20.95 5.90 8.11
C PRO A 267 -20.63 5.83 9.61
N PHE A 268 -19.39 6.12 9.99
CA PHE A 268 -18.98 6.21 11.40
C PHE A 268 -19.57 7.44 12.09
N VAL A 269 -19.56 8.61 11.43
CA VAL A 269 -20.17 9.84 11.95
C VAL A 269 -21.68 9.66 12.09
N LEU A 270 -22.33 9.07 11.08
CA LEU A 270 -23.76 8.78 11.13
C LEU A 270 -24.11 7.88 12.31
N GLU A 271 -23.34 6.80 12.53
CA GLU A 271 -23.53 5.96 13.72
C GLU A 271 -23.33 6.75 15.01
N GLN A 272 -22.27 7.54 15.10
CA GLN A 272 -21.92 8.26 16.31
C GLN A 272 -23.03 9.24 16.72
N LEU A 273 -23.61 9.97 15.76
CA LEU A 273 -24.55 11.05 16.03
C LEU A 273 -26.01 10.61 16.06
N PHE A 274 -26.40 9.59 15.27
CA PHE A 274 -27.81 9.30 15.02
C PHE A 274 -28.25 7.88 15.42
N PHE A 275 -27.33 6.92 15.58
CA PHE A 275 -27.70 5.55 15.92
C PHE A 275 -27.44 5.25 17.40
N ARG A 276 -28.40 4.56 18.05
CA ARG A 276 -28.21 4.03 19.41
C ARG A 276 -27.09 3.00 19.49
N ALA A 277 -26.79 2.32 18.40
CA ALA A 277 -25.76 1.28 18.33
C ALA A 277 -25.95 0.23 19.43
N ASP A 278 -25.05 0.15 20.43
CA ASP A 278 -25.18 -0.76 21.58
C ASP A 278 -25.71 -0.09 22.87
N ASP A 279 -25.98 1.22 22.84
CA ASP A 279 -26.60 1.94 23.95
C ASP A 279 -28.07 1.53 24.12
N ILE A 280 -28.44 1.22 25.37
CA ILE A 280 -29.82 1.04 25.81
C ILE A 280 -30.21 2.34 26.52
N VAL A 281 -30.98 3.18 25.85
CA VAL A 281 -31.32 4.52 26.35
C VAL A 281 -32.42 4.42 27.40
N ALA A 282 -32.20 5.03 28.56
CA ALA A 282 -33.19 5.09 29.63
C ALA A 282 -34.43 5.88 29.18
N LYS A 283 -35.62 5.45 29.61
CA LYS A 283 -36.90 6.08 29.26
C LYS A 283 -36.88 7.57 29.66
N GLY A 284 -37.23 8.46 28.73
CA GLY A 284 -37.25 9.91 28.96
C GLY A 284 -35.89 10.61 28.90
N LYS A 285 -34.77 9.88 28.72
CA LYS A 285 -33.41 10.48 28.67
C LYS A 285 -32.81 10.58 27.27
N SER A 286 -33.62 10.48 26.21
CA SER A 286 -33.15 10.56 24.82
C SER A 286 -32.42 11.87 24.51
N SER A 287 -32.89 13.00 25.03
CA SER A 287 -32.24 14.31 24.82
C SER A 287 -30.83 14.34 25.43
N HIS A 288 -30.69 13.88 26.68
CA HIS A 288 -29.39 13.79 27.35
C HIS A 288 -28.43 12.84 26.61
N TRP A 289 -28.92 11.69 26.14
CA TRP A 289 -28.13 10.79 25.31
C TRP A 289 -27.64 11.48 24.03
N THR A 290 -28.52 12.17 23.30
CA THR A 290 -28.13 12.90 22.08
C THR A 290 -27.07 13.96 22.39
N VAL A 291 -27.27 14.78 23.42
CA VAL A 291 -26.31 15.81 23.82
C VAL A 291 -24.95 15.20 24.18
N ALA A 292 -24.92 14.11 24.95
CA ALA A 292 -23.68 13.42 25.31
C ALA A 292 -22.95 12.83 24.09
N ARG A 293 -23.68 12.29 23.10
CA ARG A 293 -23.10 11.75 21.87
C ARG A 293 -22.51 12.84 20.97
N TRP A 294 -23.20 13.97 20.85
CA TRP A 294 -22.75 15.12 20.08
C TRP A 294 -21.57 15.81 20.76
N SER A 295 -21.63 16.02 22.08
CA SER A 295 -20.53 16.65 22.81
C SER A 295 -19.25 15.83 22.71
N THR A 296 -19.31 14.52 22.93
CA THR A 296 -18.14 13.63 22.77
C THR A 296 -17.61 13.61 21.35
N ALA A 297 -18.48 13.62 20.33
CA ALA A 297 -18.08 13.68 18.93
C ALA A 297 -17.38 15.00 18.58
N ILE A 298 -17.92 16.14 19.01
CA ILE A 298 -17.34 17.47 18.80
C ILE A 298 -15.99 17.57 19.53
N SER A 299 -15.90 17.13 20.78
CA SER A 299 -14.63 17.12 21.52
C SER A 299 -13.57 16.28 20.81
N ALA A 300 -13.93 15.11 20.31
CA ALA A 300 -13.00 14.27 19.55
C ALA A 300 -12.59 14.90 18.20
N ALA A 301 -13.51 15.56 17.51
CA ALA A 301 -13.24 16.28 16.26
C ALA A 301 -12.30 17.48 16.50
N VAL A 302 -12.56 18.29 17.53
CA VAL A 302 -11.71 19.44 17.91
C VAL A 302 -10.31 18.95 18.33
N LEU A 303 -10.24 17.89 19.14
CA LEU A 303 -8.96 17.29 19.52
C LEU A 303 -8.17 16.81 18.28
N SER A 304 -8.85 16.18 17.33
CA SER A 304 -8.23 15.70 16.08
C SER A 304 -7.84 16.85 15.15
N ALA A 305 -8.56 17.98 15.18
CA ALA A 305 -8.24 19.16 14.37
C ALA A 305 -6.93 19.84 14.78
N PHE A 306 -6.50 19.72 16.04
CA PHE A 306 -5.17 20.19 16.46
C PHE A 306 -4.02 19.51 15.71
N PHE A 307 -4.26 18.34 15.11
CA PHE A 307 -3.29 17.68 14.23
C PHE A 307 -2.97 18.50 12.97
N ALA A 308 -3.84 19.42 12.56
CA ALA A 308 -3.58 20.33 11.44
C ALA A 308 -2.50 21.38 11.74
N LEU A 309 -2.27 21.71 13.01
CA LEU A 309 -1.30 22.75 13.40
C LEU A 309 0.15 22.42 13.02
N PRO A 310 0.72 21.24 13.36
CA PRO A 310 2.07 20.91 12.93
C PRO A 310 2.20 20.81 11.41
N ILE A 311 1.16 20.36 10.70
CA ILE A 311 1.13 20.28 9.23
C ILE A 311 1.23 21.69 8.63
N LEU A 312 0.36 22.60 9.10
CA LEU A 312 0.35 24.00 8.69
C LEU A 312 1.70 24.66 8.97
N ALA A 313 2.31 24.37 10.13
CA ALA A 313 3.60 24.93 10.50
C ALA A 313 4.72 24.45 9.57
N VAL A 314 4.83 23.14 9.32
CA VAL A 314 5.84 22.58 8.42
C VAL A 314 5.67 23.10 6.99
N ASP A 315 4.45 23.08 6.46
CA ASP A 315 4.20 23.54 5.09
C ASP A 315 4.46 25.05 4.96
N THR A 316 4.09 25.85 5.97
CA THR A 316 4.38 27.30 5.98
C THR A 316 5.89 27.58 6.04
N LEU A 317 6.64 26.85 6.86
CA LEU A 317 8.10 26.95 6.92
C LEU A 317 8.75 26.51 5.60
N ALA A 318 8.26 25.45 4.98
CA ALA A 318 8.82 24.91 3.75
C ALA A 318 8.56 25.82 2.54
N TYR A 319 7.35 26.37 2.42
CA TYR A 319 6.97 27.23 1.30
C TYR A 319 7.32 28.71 1.49
N GLY A 320 7.56 29.16 2.72
CA GLY A 320 7.85 30.57 3.00
C GLY A 320 6.61 31.47 2.85
N LYS A 321 5.40 30.90 2.90
CA LYS A 321 4.13 31.62 2.92
C LYS A 321 3.11 30.76 3.66
N LEU A 322 2.10 31.36 4.28
CA LEU A 322 1.02 30.64 4.94
C LEU A 322 0.36 29.66 3.96
N SER A 323 0.59 28.36 4.20
CA SER A 323 0.21 27.31 3.25
C SER A 323 -0.49 26.17 3.96
N PHE A 324 -1.80 26.04 3.72
CA PHE A 324 -2.57 24.89 4.15
C PHE A 324 -2.83 23.96 2.96
N VAL A 325 -1.86 23.08 2.69
CA VAL A 325 -1.83 22.27 1.46
C VAL A 325 -3.08 21.40 1.23
N PRO A 326 -3.70 20.77 2.25
CA PRO A 326 -4.93 20.01 2.04
C PRO A 326 -6.05 20.86 1.42
N LEU A 327 -6.17 22.12 1.83
CA LEU A 327 -7.13 23.05 1.24
C LEU A 327 -6.71 23.46 -0.18
N ASN A 328 -5.43 23.77 -0.42
CA ASN A 328 -4.94 24.09 -1.77
C ASN A 328 -5.23 22.95 -2.76
N THR A 329 -5.06 21.69 -2.31
CA THR A 329 -5.36 20.49 -3.10
C THR A 329 -6.84 20.39 -3.45
N VAL A 330 -7.73 20.68 -2.49
CA VAL A 330 -9.18 20.70 -2.74
C VAL A 330 -9.56 21.84 -3.69
N LEU A 331 -8.98 23.03 -3.49
CA LEU A 331 -9.23 24.19 -4.33
C LEU A 331 -8.78 23.97 -5.77
N TYR A 332 -7.62 23.35 -5.96
CA TYR A 332 -7.11 22.99 -7.27
C TYR A 332 -8.06 22.01 -7.98
N ASN A 333 -8.36 20.87 -7.36
CA ASN A 333 -9.12 19.79 -8.00
C ASN A 333 -10.59 20.13 -8.27
N LEU A 334 -11.24 20.90 -7.38
CA LEU A 334 -12.68 21.19 -7.51
C LEU A 334 -12.99 22.50 -8.23
N PHE A 335 -12.11 23.51 -8.13
CA PHE A 335 -12.45 24.88 -8.57
C PHE A 335 -11.52 25.45 -9.64
N SER A 336 -10.48 24.71 -10.10
CA SER A 336 -9.60 25.20 -11.17
C SER A 336 -10.07 24.85 -12.58
N GLN A 337 -11.15 24.06 -12.73
CA GLN A 337 -11.67 23.65 -14.04
C GLN A 337 -12.00 24.85 -14.95
N GLY A 338 -12.46 25.97 -14.38
CA GLY A 338 -12.74 27.20 -15.14
C GLY A 338 -11.50 27.84 -15.80
N ARG A 339 -10.29 27.49 -15.36
CA ARG A 339 -9.01 27.91 -15.97
C ARG A 339 -8.42 26.86 -16.92
N GLY A 340 -9.13 25.74 -17.15
CA GLY A 340 -8.60 24.57 -17.87
C GLY A 340 -7.61 23.74 -17.04
N ALA A 341 -7.44 24.04 -15.75
CA ALA A 341 -6.58 23.29 -14.84
C ALA A 341 -7.42 22.28 -14.03
N GLY A 342 -7.00 21.02 -13.98
CA GLY A 342 -7.72 19.98 -13.24
C GLY A 342 -7.18 18.58 -13.50
N PRO A 343 -7.68 17.56 -12.77
CA PRO A 343 -7.17 16.20 -12.86
C PRO A 343 -7.35 15.56 -14.26
N GLU A 344 -8.33 16.03 -15.03
CA GLU A 344 -8.59 15.55 -16.40
C GLU A 344 -7.45 15.85 -17.39
N LEU A 345 -6.53 16.77 -17.06
CA LEU A 345 -5.34 17.06 -17.85
C LEU A 345 -4.38 15.86 -17.96
N TYR A 346 -4.48 14.92 -17.03
CA TYR A 346 -3.65 13.72 -16.97
C TYR A 346 -4.33 12.50 -17.62
N GLY A 347 -5.44 12.72 -18.32
CA GLY A 347 -6.20 11.69 -19.02
C GLY A 347 -7.49 11.30 -18.30
N THR A 348 -8.40 10.70 -19.06
CA THR A 348 -9.71 10.25 -18.55
C THR A 348 -9.91 8.79 -18.93
N GLU A 349 -10.64 8.05 -18.11
CA GLU A 349 -10.86 6.61 -18.30
C GLU A 349 -12.36 6.29 -18.25
N PRO A 350 -12.84 5.23 -18.93
CA PRO A 350 -14.25 4.85 -18.89
C PRO A 350 -14.66 4.33 -17.49
N PHE A 351 -15.96 4.25 -17.23
CA PHE A 351 -16.48 3.75 -15.95
C PHE A 351 -16.04 2.29 -15.65
N THR A 352 -15.70 1.52 -16.68
CA THR A 352 -15.23 0.12 -16.59
C THR A 352 -13.81 -0.01 -16.06
N PHE A 353 -13.06 1.09 -15.94
CA PHE A 353 -11.67 1.10 -15.46
C PHE A 353 -11.53 0.43 -14.09
N TYR A 354 -12.28 0.89 -13.07
CA TYR A 354 -12.15 0.31 -11.73
C TYR A 354 -12.68 -1.12 -11.64
N PHE A 355 -13.66 -1.50 -12.48
CA PHE A 355 -14.06 -2.91 -12.58
C PHE A 355 -12.91 -3.77 -13.07
N SER A 356 -12.21 -3.34 -14.13
CA SER A 356 -11.08 -4.06 -14.70
C SER A 356 -9.89 -4.10 -13.72
N ASN A 357 -9.54 -2.95 -13.15
CA ASN A 357 -8.46 -2.82 -12.18
C ASN A 357 -8.69 -3.68 -10.93
N LEU A 358 -9.85 -3.55 -10.29
CA LEU A 358 -10.14 -4.30 -9.06
C LEU A 358 -10.34 -5.80 -9.33
N PHE A 359 -10.86 -6.18 -10.49
CA PHE A 359 -10.94 -7.59 -10.87
C PHE A 359 -9.55 -8.20 -11.07
N LEU A 360 -8.60 -7.49 -11.68
CA LEU A 360 -7.23 -7.97 -11.82
C LEU A 360 -6.49 -8.08 -10.48
N ASN A 361 -6.73 -7.13 -9.57
CA ASN A 361 -5.99 -7.03 -8.31
C ASN A 361 -6.58 -7.84 -7.15
N PHE A 362 -7.89 -8.09 -7.16
CA PHE A 362 -8.61 -8.80 -6.10
C PHE A 362 -9.35 -10.05 -6.59
N ASN A 363 -9.41 -10.30 -7.91
CA ASN A 363 -9.96 -11.51 -8.52
C ASN A 363 -11.39 -11.79 -8.01
N ILE A 364 -11.63 -13.02 -7.53
CA ILE A 364 -12.89 -13.44 -6.93
C ILE A 364 -13.31 -12.59 -5.72
N PHE A 365 -12.36 -12.00 -4.99
CA PHE A 365 -12.70 -11.16 -3.83
C PHE A 365 -13.41 -9.87 -4.25
N PHE A 366 -13.11 -9.29 -5.41
CA PHE A 366 -13.85 -8.12 -5.89
C PHE A 366 -15.31 -8.45 -6.18
N LEU A 367 -15.57 -9.55 -6.89
CA LEU A 367 -16.94 -10.01 -7.15
C LEU A 367 -17.70 -10.30 -5.85
N LEU A 368 -17.05 -10.97 -4.90
CA LEU A 368 -17.62 -11.19 -3.59
C LEU A 368 -17.88 -9.88 -2.85
N ALA A 369 -16.99 -8.89 -2.93
CA ALA A 369 -17.18 -7.60 -2.27
C ALA A 369 -18.44 -6.88 -2.77
N LEU A 370 -18.71 -6.90 -4.08
CA LEU A 370 -19.93 -6.36 -4.69
C LEU A 370 -21.20 -7.15 -4.33
N LEU A 371 -21.06 -8.45 -4.06
CA LEU A 371 -22.20 -9.29 -3.64
C LEU A 371 -22.60 -9.07 -2.17
N SER A 372 -21.83 -8.33 -1.38
CA SER A 372 -22.06 -8.24 0.07
C SER A 372 -23.39 -7.58 0.43
N LEU A 373 -23.78 -6.52 -0.29
CA LEU A 373 -25.05 -5.83 -0.10
C LEU A 373 -26.26 -6.67 -0.55
N PRO A 374 -26.32 -7.19 -1.80
CA PRO A 374 -27.45 -8.01 -2.22
C PRO A 374 -27.58 -9.28 -1.37
N LEU A 375 -26.48 -9.94 -0.99
CA LEU A 375 -26.52 -11.12 -0.11
C LEU A 375 -27.00 -10.77 1.30
N LEU A 376 -26.62 -9.61 1.85
CA LEU A 376 -27.11 -9.15 3.15
C LEU A 376 -28.64 -8.95 3.11
N LEU A 377 -29.16 -8.33 2.04
CA LEU A 377 -30.60 -8.13 1.84
C LEU A 377 -31.35 -9.46 1.69
N VAL A 378 -30.82 -10.38 0.89
CA VAL A 378 -31.41 -11.73 0.72
C VAL A 378 -31.40 -12.49 2.04
N SER A 379 -30.29 -12.46 2.79
CA SER A 379 -30.21 -13.12 4.10
C SER A 379 -31.20 -12.55 5.10
N ALA A 380 -31.49 -11.24 5.05
CA ALA A 380 -32.47 -10.61 5.94
C ALA A 380 -33.91 -11.09 5.65
N ARG A 381 -34.20 -11.50 4.40
CA ARG A 381 -35.50 -12.06 4.01
C ARG A 381 -35.61 -13.55 4.31
N LEU A 382 -34.56 -14.33 4.05
CA LEU A 382 -34.59 -15.79 4.16
C LEU A 382 -34.30 -16.31 5.59
N ASP A 383 -33.48 -15.59 6.36
CA ASP A 383 -33.12 -15.95 7.75
C ASP A 383 -33.06 -14.69 8.63
N PRO A 384 -34.22 -14.03 8.89
CA PRO A 384 -34.26 -12.78 9.65
C PRO A 384 -33.75 -12.93 11.08
N ARG A 385 -33.82 -14.14 11.65
CA ARG A 385 -33.31 -14.46 12.98
C ARG A 385 -31.83 -14.09 13.11
N ARG A 386 -31.04 -14.22 12.04
CA ARG A 386 -29.59 -13.90 12.02
C ARG A 386 -29.25 -12.49 12.49
N PHE A 387 -30.17 -11.55 12.30
CA PHE A 387 -29.99 -10.14 12.67
C PHE A 387 -30.72 -9.76 13.97
N GLN A 388 -31.25 -10.74 14.69
CA GLN A 388 -31.92 -10.56 15.97
C GLN A 388 -30.93 -10.85 17.09
N ARG A 389 -30.93 -10.07 18.16
CA ARG A 389 -30.11 -10.38 19.35
C ARG A 389 -30.75 -11.56 20.08
N PRO A 390 -29.97 -12.51 20.63
CA PRO A 390 -30.52 -13.54 21.51
C PRO A 390 -31.27 -12.90 22.66
N ALA A 391 -32.52 -13.32 22.93
CA ALA A 391 -33.34 -12.73 23.97
C ALA A 391 -32.59 -12.72 25.32
N PRO A 392 -32.50 -11.58 26.02
CA PRO A 392 -32.05 -11.59 27.40
C PRO A 392 -33.06 -12.40 28.22
N GLU A 393 -32.57 -13.20 29.18
CA GLU A 393 -33.45 -13.83 30.17
C GLU A 393 -34.17 -12.73 30.93
N ALA A 394 -35.39 -12.41 30.52
CA ALA A 394 -36.20 -11.41 31.16
C ALA A 394 -36.64 -11.98 32.51
N LYS A 395 -36.11 -11.43 33.60
CA LYS A 395 -36.82 -11.51 34.89
C LYS A 395 -38.21 -10.89 34.65
N LYS A 396 -39.26 -11.71 34.76
CA LYS A 396 -40.66 -11.31 34.57
C LYS A 396 -40.91 -10.00 35.32
N GLY A 397 -41.40 -8.97 34.60
CA GLY A 397 -42.03 -7.79 35.23
C GLY A 397 -41.41 -6.41 35.00
N HIS A 398 -40.35 -6.22 34.20
CA HIS A 398 -39.82 -4.87 33.93
C HIS A 398 -40.20 -4.35 32.54
N ALA A 399 -40.72 -3.12 32.52
CA ALA A 399 -41.29 -2.39 31.39
C ALA A 399 -40.39 -2.36 30.13
N SER A 400 -41.03 -2.22 28.96
CA SER A 400 -40.42 -2.15 27.63
C SER A 400 -39.14 -1.29 27.61
N THR A 401 -37.98 -1.95 27.69
CA THR A 401 -36.68 -1.31 27.56
C THR A 401 -36.48 -0.91 26.09
N ALA A 402 -36.01 0.31 25.85
CA ALA A 402 -35.74 0.78 24.49
C ALA A 402 -34.66 -0.12 23.87
N ASN A 403 -35.01 -0.80 22.78
CA ASN A 403 -34.09 -1.72 22.14
C ASN A 403 -32.90 -0.97 21.47
N PRO A 404 -31.69 -1.55 21.53
CA PRO A 404 -30.52 -1.04 20.82
C PRO A 404 -30.73 -1.13 19.30
N SER A 405 -29.81 -0.57 18.51
CA SER A 405 -29.90 -0.62 17.05
C SER A 405 -29.92 -2.06 16.52
N SER A 406 -30.69 -2.27 15.44
CA SER A 406 -30.79 -3.58 14.80
C SER A 406 -29.43 -4.05 14.28
N LEU A 407 -29.12 -5.34 14.40
CA LEU A 407 -27.84 -5.88 13.91
C LEU A 407 -27.73 -5.75 12.39
N PHE A 408 -28.86 -5.79 11.67
CA PHE A 408 -28.92 -5.56 10.23
C PHE A 408 -28.49 -4.13 9.86
N SER A 409 -29.04 -3.11 10.53
CA SER A 409 -28.67 -1.71 10.28
C SER A 409 -27.18 -1.46 10.57
N LEU A 410 -26.66 -2.07 11.64
CA LEU A 410 -25.23 -1.98 11.95
C LEU A 410 -24.38 -2.70 10.90
N ALA A 411 -24.78 -3.90 10.44
CA ALA A 411 -24.09 -4.59 9.35
C ALA A 411 -24.07 -3.77 8.05
N LEU A 412 -25.19 -3.12 7.71
CA LEU A 412 -25.29 -2.24 6.54
C LEU A 412 -24.31 -1.06 6.63
N LEU A 413 -24.27 -0.37 7.78
CA LEU A 413 -23.33 0.72 8.03
C LEU A 413 -21.86 0.27 7.90
N ARG A 414 -21.56 -1.01 8.16
CA ARG A 414 -20.17 -1.50 8.17
C ARG A 414 -19.69 -1.80 6.75
N ILE A 415 -20.57 -2.31 5.88
CA ILE A 415 -20.23 -2.63 4.49
C ILE A 415 -20.33 -1.41 3.54
N ALA A 416 -21.11 -0.39 3.93
CA ALA A 416 -21.37 0.81 3.13
C ALA A 416 -20.13 1.62 2.67
N PRO A 417 -19.07 1.82 3.50
CA PRO A 417 -17.91 2.63 3.11
C PRO A 417 -17.27 2.22 1.77
N PHE A 418 -17.14 0.92 1.51
CA PHE A 418 -16.58 0.42 0.24
C PHE A 418 -17.44 0.83 -0.96
N TYR A 419 -18.76 0.63 -0.88
CA TYR A 419 -19.68 0.98 -1.97
C TYR A 419 -19.70 2.48 -2.22
N MET A 420 -19.76 3.28 -1.16
CA MET A 420 -19.75 4.72 -1.26
C MET A 420 -18.48 5.22 -1.96
N TRP A 421 -17.31 4.76 -1.54
CA TRP A 421 -16.04 5.13 -2.17
C TRP A 421 -15.95 4.65 -3.63
N PHE A 422 -16.31 3.39 -3.87
CA PHE A 422 -16.30 2.80 -5.20
C PHE A 422 -17.21 3.56 -6.18
N ILE A 423 -18.43 3.92 -5.76
CA ILE A 423 -19.36 4.69 -6.59
C ILE A 423 -18.83 6.10 -6.84
N VAL A 424 -18.37 6.81 -5.80
CA VAL A 424 -17.86 8.17 -5.94
C VAL A 424 -16.71 8.22 -6.94
N LEU A 425 -15.75 7.29 -6.87
CA LEU A 425 -14.62 7.25 -7.79
C LEU A 425 -15.01 6.75 -9.19
N CYS A 426 -15.94 5.80 -9.33
CA CYS A 426 -16.42 5.38 -10.65
C CYS A 426 -17.08 6.51 -11.44
N VAL A 427 -17.70 7.47 -10.75
CA VAL A 427 -18.37 8.63 -11.35
C VAL A 427 -17.38 9.71 -11.81
N GLN A 428 -16.19 9.80 -11.21
CA GLN A 428 -15.16 10.77 -11.65
C GLN A 428 -14.66 10.41 -13.05
N ALA A 429 -14.35 11.41 -13.90
CA ALA A 429 -13.84 11.16 -15.24
C ALA A 429 -12.38 10.70 -15.20
N HIS A 430 -11.52 11.43 -14.50
CA HIS A 430 -10.16 11.02 -14.21
C HIS A 430 -10.10 9.86 -13.20
N LYS A 431 -9.30 8.84 -13.49
CA LYS A 431 -9.19 7.62 -12.67
C LYS A 431 -7.76 7.13 -12.65
N GLU A 432 -7.33 6.70 -11.47
CA GLU A 432 -6.02 6.12 -11.25
C GLU A 432 -6.15 4.98 -10.24
N GLU A 433 -5.31 3.96 -10.37
CA GLU A 433 -5.33 2.80 -9.49
C GLU A 433 -5.18 3.19 -8.00
N ARG A 434 -4.27 4.14 -7.71
CA ARG A 434 -3.99 4.60 -6.35
C ARG A 434 -5.16 5.28 -5.64
N PHE A 435 -6.15 5.82 -6.36
CA PHE A 435 -7.33 6.43 -5.74
C PHE A 435 -8.20 5.41 -5.01
N MET A 436 -8.14 4.13 -5.41
CA MET A 436 -8.87 3.06 -4.72
C MET A 436 -8.17 2.50 -3.49
N TYR A 437 -6.88 2.81 -3.25
CA TYR A 437 -6.12 2.32 -2.10
C TYR A 437 -6.86 2.50 -0.77
N PRO A 438 -7.48 3.67 -0.46
CA PRO A 438 -8.20 3.87 0.80
C PRO A 438 -9.28 2.82 1.13
N ALA A 439 -9.85 2.16 0.11
CA ALA A 439 -10.93 1.20 0.28
C ALA A 439 -10.50 -0.28 0.16
N TYR A 440 -9.23 -0.58 -0.03
CA TYR A 440 -8.75 -1.95 -0.28
C TYR A 440 -9.03 -2.92 0.88
N THR A 441 -8.81 -2.53 2.14
CA THR A 441 -9.13 -3.38 3.30
C THR A 441 -10.64 -3.55 3.49
N LEU A 442 -11.43 -2.54 3.11
CA LEU A 442 -12.89 -2.56 3.16
C LEU A 442 -13.47 -3.49 2.09
N LEU A 443 -12.85 -3.55 0.91
CA LEU A 443 -13.16 -4.55 -0.13
C LEU A 443 -12.93 -5.96 0.42
N CYS A 444 -11.77 -6.24 1.03
CA CYS A 444 -11.46 -7.54 1.64
C CYS A 444 -12.49 -7.95 2.71
N MET A 445 -12.91 -7.00 3.55
CA MET A 445 -13.96 -7.24 4.54
C MET A 445 -15.31 -7.56 3.89
N ASN A 446 -15.72 -6.80 2.88
CA ASN A 446 -16.97 -7.05 2.16
C ASN A 446 -16.97 -8.42 1.47
N ALA A 447 -15.84 -8.80 0.86
CA ALA A 447 -15.67 -10.13 0.28
C ALA A 447 -15.82 -11.25 1.32
N ALA A 448 -15.22 -11.06 2.50
CA ALA A 448 -15.31 -11.99 3.62
C ALA A 448 -16.74 -12.12 4.17
N VAL A 449 -17.47 -11.01 4.25
CA VAL A 449 -18.88 -10.98 4.65
C VAL A 449 -19.72 -11.79 3.66
N SER A 450 -19.56 -11.55 2.36
CA SER A 450 -20.27 -12.31 1.31
C SER A 450 -20.00 -13.80 1.38
N LEU A 451 -18.74 -14.20 1.52
CA LEU A 451 -18.38 -15.61 1.60
C LEU A 451 -18.99 -16.29 2.83
N HIS A 452 -19.08 -15.58 3.96
CA HIS A 452 -19.77 -16.06 5.14
C HIS A 452 -21.29 -16.19 4.91
N ILE A 453 -21.93 -15.20 4.28
CA ILE A 453 -23.37 -15.26 3.98
C ILE A 453 -23.70 -16.38 2.98
N ILE A 454 -22.90 -16.55 1.93
CA ILE A 454 -23.07 -17.67 0.97
C ILE A 454 -23.03 -19.01 1.72
N ARG A 455 -22.05 -19.17 2.61
CA ARG A 455 -21.92 -20.38 3.42
C ARG A 455 -23.17 -20.64 4.26
N THR A 456 -23.68 -19.62 4.94
CA THR A 456 -24.81 -19.78 5.87
C THR A 456 -26.13 -19.95 5.13
N LEU A 457 -26.33 -19.27 3.99
CA LEU A 457 -27.46 -19.52 3.10
C LEU A 457 -27.45 -20.95 2.56
N ALA A 458 -26.29 -21.46 2.16
CA ALA A 458 -26.16 -22.87 1.76
C ALA A 458 -26.55 -23.82 2.91
N GLU A 459 -26.19 -23.50 4.16
CA GLU A 459 -26.59 -24.26 5.34
C GLU A 459 -28.11 -24.21 5.57
N VAL A 460 -28.75 -23.05 5.43
CA VAL A 460 -30.21 -22.90 5.53
C VAL A 460 -30.93 -23.71 4.46
N ILE A 461 -30.48 -23.63 3.21
CA ILE A 461 -31.06 -24.40 2.09
C ILE A 461 -30.88 -25.90 2.35
N PHE A 462 -29.70 -26.34 2.76
CA PHE A 462 -29.44 -27.74 3.07
C PHE A 462 -30.31 -28.26 4.20
N VAL A 463 -30.50 -27.49 5.28
CA VAL A 463 -31.39 -27.88 6.38
C VAL A 463 -32.84 -27.97 5.89
N LYS A 464 -33.28 -27.04 5.04
CA LYS A 464 -34.63 -27.07 4.46
C LYS A 464 -34.85 -28.28 3.54
N VAL A 465 -33.83 -28.70 2.80
CA VAL A 465 -33.89 -29.86 1.89
C VAL A 465 -33.79 -31.18 2.66
N THR A 466 -32.91 -31.27 3.65
CA THR A 466 -32.62 -32.51 4.39
C THR A 466 -33.44 -32.68 5.66
N ASN A 467 -34.22 -31.67 6.05
CA ASN A 467 -34.97 -31.58 7.30
C ASN A 467 -34.15 -31.91 8.57
N SER A 468 -32.82 -31.76 8.51
CA SER A 468 -31.93 -32.18 9.61
C SER A 468 -30.81 -31.16 9.87
N PRO A 469 -30.95 -30.36 10.95
CA PRO A 469 -29.86 -29.50 11.44
C PRO A 469 -28.61 -30.30 11.84
N TYR A 470 -28.79 -31.52 12.34
CA TYR A 470 -27.68 -32.40 12.73
C TYR A 470 -26.82 -32.79 11.52
N ARG A 471 -27.44 -33.22 10.41
CA ARG A 471 -26.72 -33.56 9.17
C ARG A 471 -25.96 -32.35 8.61
N ALA A 472 -26.58 -31.16 8.64
CA ALA A 472 -25.92 -29.93 8.22
C ALA A 472 -24.67 -29.61 9.08
N SER A 473 -24.77 -29.82 10.40
CA SER A 473 -23.65 -29.56 11.32
C SER A 473 -22.43 -30.47 11.09
N LYS A 474 -22.66 -31.70 10.62
CA LYS A 474 -21.63 -32.72 10.34
C LYS A 474 -21.09 -32.65 8.91
N SER A 475 -21.80 -31.99 7.99
CA SER A 475 -21.40 -31.91 6.58
C SER A 475 -20.12 -31.08 6.39
N SER A 476 -19.15 -31.65 5.65
CA SER A 476 -17.94 -30.95 5.22
C SER A 476 -18.20 -29.98 4.06
N LEU A 477 -19.33 -30.13 3.35
CA LEU A 477 -19.69 -29.37 2.15
C LEU A 477 -19.47 -27.86 2.31
N PHE A 478 -20.01 -27.26 3.37
CA PHE A 478 -19.91 -25.80 3.59
C PHE A 478 -18.48 -25.35 3.81
N THR A 479 -17.65 -26.20 4.41
CA THR A 479 -16.23 -25.91 4.60
C THR A 479 -15.49 -26.07 3.29
N SER A 480 -15.76 -27.12 2.52
CA SER A 480 -15.18 -27.32 1.19
C SER A 480 -15.51 -26.17 0.24
N ILE A 481 -16.75 -25.67 0.21
CA ILE A 481 -17.14 -24.50 -0.60
C ILE A 481 -16.30 -23.28 -0.22
N THR A 482 -16.26 -22.94 1.08
CA THR A 482 -15.52 -21.75 1.52
C THR A 482 -14.02 -21.88 1.32
N SER A 483 -13.45 -23.05 1.60
CA SER A 483 -12.02 -23.29 1.41
C SER A 483 -11.63 -23.27 -0.06
N SER A 484 -12.45 -23.82 -0.97
CA SER A 484 -12.17 -23.81 -2.41
C SER A 484 -12.12 -22.38 -2.96
N VAL A 485 -13.09 -21.55 -2.59
CA VAL A 485 -13.12 -20.13 -2.98
C VAL A 485 -11.88 -19.38 -2.47
N LEU A 486 -11.48 -19.62 -1.22
CA LEU A 486 -10.27 -19.01 -0.65
C LEU A 486 -9.00 -19.49 -1.34
N VAL A 487 -8.86 -20.80 -1.60
CA VAL A 487 -7.69 -21.36 -2.30
C VAL A 487 -7.55 -20.77 -3.70
N VAL A 488 -8.65 -20.66 -4.45
CA VAL A 488 -8.65 -20.02 -5.76
C VAL A 488 -8.26 -18.54 -5.65
N GLY A 489 -8.82 -17.81 -4.68
CA GLY A 489 -8.46 -16.41 -4.43
C GLY A 489 -6.99 -16.22 -4.07
N VAL A 490 -6.42 -17.12 -3.25
CA VAL A 490 -5.00 -17.12 -2.89
C VAL A 490 -4.14 -17.39 -4.11
N LEU A 491 -4.45 -18.44 -4.88
CA LEU A 491 -3.69 -18.80 -6.07
C LEU A 491 -3.66 -17.65 -7.07
N LEU A 492 -4.82 -17.12 -7.46
CA LEU A 492 -4.90 -16.02 -8.43
C LEU A 492 -4.17 -14.76 -7.93
N GLY A 493 -4.32 -14.44 -6.64
CA GLY A 493 -3.65 -13.29 -6.04
C GLY A 493 -2.11 -13.40 -6.05
N VAL A 494 -1.58 -14.57 -5.65
CA VAL A 494 -0.13 -14.83 -5.68
C VAL A 494 0.40 -14.85 -7.11
N LEU A 495 -0.28 -15.53 -8.04
CA LEU A 495 0.14 -15.57 -9.44
C LEU A 495 0.14 -14.17 -10.08
N ARG A 496 -0.78 -13.29 -9.66
CA ARG A 496 -0.82 -11.89 -10.11
C ARG A 496 0.38 -11.11 -9.59
N SER A 497 0.67 -11.18 -8.30
CA SER A 497 1.81 -10.49 -7.68
C SER A 497 3.15 -10.94 -8.29
N VAL A 498 3.36 -12.25 -8.45
CA VAL A 498 4.56 -12.80 -9.10
C VAL A 498 4.61 -12.41 -10.58
N GLY A 499 3.47 -12.38 -11.27
CA GLY A 499 3.40 -11.97 -12.68
C GLY A 499 3.80 -10.51 -12.89
N GLN A 500 3.46 -9.62 -11.95
CA GLN A 500 3.91 -8.23 -12.00
C GLN A 500 5.42 -8.08 -11.81
N LEU A 501 5.98 -8.80 -10.85
CA LEU A 501 7.43 -8.85 -10.65
C LEU A 501 8.12 -9.37 -11.92
N ASN A 502 7.75 -10.55 -12.41
CA ASN A 502 8.45 -11.19 -13.52
C ASN A 502 8.38 -10.40 -14.84
N ASN A 503 7.30 -9.65 -15.07
CA ASN A 503 7.07 -8.99 -16.35
C ASN A 503 7.52 -7.52 -16.40
N TYR A 504 7.74 -6.87 -15.24
CA TYR A 504 7.92 -5.42 -15.16
C TYR A 504 9.04 -4.94 -14.20
N HIS A 505 9.91 -5.83 -13.70
CA HIS A 505 10.99 -5.48 -12.76
C HIS A 505 12.22 -4.83 -13.41
N GLY A 506 12.30 -4.82 -14.75
CA GLY A 506 13.43 -4.28 -15.53
C GLY A 506 14.01 -2.93 -15.06
N PRO A 507 13.23 -1.91 -14.66
CA PRO A 507 13.77 -0.66 -14.14
C PRO A 507 14.66 -0.80 -12.90
N PHE A 508 14.32 -1.71 -11.99
CA PHE A 508 15.13 -2.00 -10.79
C PHE A 508 16.39 -2.79 -11.16
N ASP A 509 16.25 -3.76 -12.08
CA ASP A 509 17.37 -4.59 -12.53
C ASP A 509 18.42 -3.77 -13.27
N VAL A 510 18.01 -2.84 -14.14
CA VAL A 510 18.93 -1.92 -14.84
C VAL A 510 19.75 -1.10 -13.86
N LEU A 511 19.12 -0.47 -12.86
CA LEU A 511 19.86 0.33 -11.87
C LEU A 511 20.71 -0.53 -10.94
N PHE A 512 20.26 -1.74 -10.60
CA PHE A 512 21.06 -2.70 -9.85
C PHE A 512 22.30 -3.14 -10.63
N HIS A 513 22.15 -3.44 -11.93
CA HIS A 513 23.27 -3.79 -12.79
C HIS A 513 24.23 -2.63 -13.01
N PHE A 514 23.69 -1.41 -13.11
CA PHE A 514 24.48 -0.20 -13.22
C PHE A 514 25.37 0.00 -11.98
N GLU A 515 24.78 -0.08 -10.78
CA GLU A 515 25.50 0.06 -9.51
C GLU A 515 26.45 -1.11 -9.21
N GLY A 516 26.03 -2.36 -9.47
CA GLY A 516 26.74 -3.56 -9.05
C GLY A 516 27.79 -4.08 -10.02
N TYR A 517 27.71 -3.72 -11.31
CA TYR A 517 28.58 -4.29 -12.35
C TYR A 517 29.25 -3.23 -13.21
N GLU A 518 28.48 -2.28 -13.77
CA GLU A 518 29.05 -1.32 -14.74
C GLU A 518 29.85 -0.20 -14.06
N LEU A 519 29.34 0.41 -12.98
CA LEU A 519 30.09 1.44 -12.27
C LEU A 519 31.37 0.92 -11.60
N PRO A 520 31.39 -0.28 -10.98
CA PRO A 520 32.65 -0.88 -10.51
C PRO A 520 33.67 -1.14 -11.61
N ARG A 521 33.23 -1.47 -12.84
CA ARG A 521 34.12 -1.54 -14.01
C ARG A 521 34.74 -0.17 -14.30
N VAL A 522 33.95 0.89 -14.26
CA VAL A 522 34.45 2.27 -14.44
C VAL A 522 35.46 2.64 -13.36
N ILE A 523 35.19 2.26 -12.10
CA ILE A 523 36.16 2.45 -11.00
C ILE A 523 37.47 1.71 -11.29
N ALA A 524 37.39 0.45 -11.74
CA ALA A 524 38.59 -0.32 -12.02
C ALA A 524 39.45 0.27 -13.17
N ASP A 525 38.81 0.93 -14.15
CA ASP A 525 39.50 1.62 -15.25
C ASP A 525 40.10 2.97 -14.82
N LYS A 526 39.31 3.82 -14.14
CA LYS A 526 39.69 5.21 -13.86
C LYS A 526 40.41 5.40 -12.52
N PHE A 527 40.16 4.52 -11.56
CA PHE A 527 40.67 4.60 -10.20
C PHE A 527 41.26 3.26 -9.75
N PRO A 528 42.24 2.69 -10.50
CA PRO A 528 42.81 1.40 -10.15
C PRO A 528 43.42 1.39 -8.75
N GLU A 529 43.87 2.53 -8.25
CA GLU A 529 44.46 2.63 -6.91
C GLU A 529 43.48 2.47 -5.77
N SER A 530 42.20 2.80 -5.95
CA SER A 530 41.16 2.64 -4.92
C SER A 530 40.68 1.19 -4.77
N LEU A 531 41.11 0.30 -5.66
CA LEU A 531 40.73 -1.11 -5.62
C LEU A 531 41.42 -1.85 -4.47
N ASN A 532 40.68 -2.76 -3.85
CA ASN A 532 41.25 -3.64 -2.84
C ASN A 532 42.27 -4.64 -3.48
N PRO A 533 43.20 -5.22 -2.71
CA PRO A 533 44.24 -6.11 -3.25
C PRO A 533 43.69 -7.36 -3.95
N ALA A 534 42.55 -7.88 -3.49
CA ALA A 534 41.91 -9.05 -4.07
C ALA A 534 41.38 -8.79 -5.49
N VAL A 535 40.70 -7.66 -5.68
CA VAL A 535 40.20 -7.21 -6.98
C VAL A 535 41.38 -6.91 -7.92
N LYS A 536 42.44 -6.26 -7.42
CA LYS A 536 43.68 -6.07 -8.21
C LYS A 536 44.27 -7.40 -8.69
N GLN A 537 44.33 -8.41 -7.81
CA GLN A 537 44.82 -9.75 -8.17
C GLN A 537 43.91 -10.45 -9.18
N ARG A 538 42.59 -10.29 -9.06
CA ARG A 538 41.61 -10.83 -10.02
C ARG A 538 41.80 -10.23 -11.41
N ILE A 539 41.93 -8.90 -11.51
CA ILE A 539 42.21 -8.20 -12.77
C ILE A 539 43.55 -8.66 -13.35
N ALA A 540 44.59 -8.83 -12.52
CA ALA A 540 45.90 -9.32 -12.96
C ALA A 540 45.85 -10.75 -13.54
N ARG A 541 44.82 -11.55 -13.21
CA ARG A 541 44.56 -12.87 -13.80
C ARG A 541 43.76 -12.79 -15.12
N GLY A 542 43.46 -11.58 -15.61
CA GLY A 542 42.65 -11.37 -16.81
C GLY A 542 41.14 -11.54 -16.60
N LEU A 543 40.69 -11.53 -15.33
CA LEU A 543 39.27 -11.69 -14.98
C LEU A 543 38.61 -10.31 -14.82
N SER A 544 37.27 -10.28 -14.99
CA SER A 544 36.46 -9.08 -14.74
C SER A 544 36.68 -8.54 -13.32
N PRO A 545 36.73 -7.22 -13.08
CA PRO A 545 36.86 -6.65 -11.74
C PRO A 545 35.72 -7.06 -10.81
N VAL A 546 34.53 -7.29 -11.37
CA VAL A 546 33.35 -7.78 -10.65
C VAL A 546 33.18 -9.27 -10.92
N ALA A 547 32.99 -10.05 -9.86
CA ALA A 547 32.59 -11.45 -9.96
C ALA A 547 31.06 -11.54 -10.11
N THR A 548 30.60 -12.37 -11.04
CA THR A 548 29.19 -12.74 -11.11
C THR A 548 28.78 -13.56 -9.89
N GLU A 549 27.48 -13.59 -9.57
CA GLU A 549 26.96 -14.38 -8.45
C GLU A 549 27.33 -15.87 -8.56
N GLN A 550 27.32 -16.40 -9.79
CA GLN A 550 27.69 -17.79 -10.10
C GLN A 550 29.18 -18.05 -9.86
N GLU A 551 30.05 -17.14 -10.31
CA GLU A 551 31.49 -17.22 -10.04
C GLU A 551 31.77 -17.13 -8.55
N LYS A 552 31.08 -16.25 -7.83
CA LYS A 552 31.23 -16.11 -6.38
C LYS A 552 30.83 -17.39 -5.65
N ASP A 553 29.65 -17.95 -5.91
CA ASP A 553 29.20 -19.21 -5.30
C ASP A 553 30.14 -20.38 -5.67
N TYR A 554 30.60 -20.46 -6.92
CA TYR A 554 31.57 -21.47 -7.35
C TYR A 554 32.92 -21.35 -6.62
N ASN A 555 33.40 -20.12 -6.45
CA ASN A 555 34.65 -19.81 -5.74
C ASN A 555 34.53 -20.08 -4.23
N ASP A 556 33.41 -19.69 -3.62
CA ASP A 556 33.12 -19.86 -2.18
C ASP A 556 32.97 -21.35 -1.81
N ARG A 557 32.48 -22.18 -2.73
CA ARG A 557 32.44 -23.65 -2.57
C ARG A 557 33.80 -24.33 -2.76
N GLY A 558 34.84 -23.59 -3.10
CA GLY A 558 36.21 -24.09 -3.24
C GLY A 558 36.55 -24.78 -4.55
N TYR A 559 35.65 -24.71 -5.54
CA TYR A 559 35.91 -25.20 -6.89
C TYR A 559 36.66 -24.17 -7.76
N GLY A 560 36.66 -22.91 -7.31
CA GLY A 560 37.36 -21.80 -7.93
C GLY A 560 38.87 -21.81 -7.75
N ALA A 561 39.60 -21.57 -8.84
CA ALA A 561 41.04 -21.31 -8.79
C ALA A 561 41.38 -20.00 -8.03
N GLU A 562 40.39 -19.14 -7.81
CA GLU A 562 40.63 -17.82 -7.24
C GLU A 562 40.91 -17.83 -5.76
N ASN A 563 40.11 -18.58 -5.00
CA ASN A 563 40.05 -18.45 -3.55
C ASN A 563 40.11 -19.77 -2.77
N LYS A 564 40.21 -20.94 -3.44
CA LYS A 564 40.30 -22.27 -2.80
C LYS A 564 39.30 -22.50 -1.63
N GLY A 565 38.12 -21.89 -1.67
CA GLY A 565 37.05 -22.05 -0.66
C GLY A 565 37.09 -21.04 0.49
N VAL A 566 37.94 -20.00 0.40
CA VAL A 566 37.93 -18.87 1.33
C VAL A 566 37.12 -17.74 0.71
N SER A 567 36.08 -17.24 1.39
CA SER A 567 35.34 -16.07 0.91
C SER A 567 36.28 -14.85 0.88
N VAL A 568 36.46 -14.26 -0.30
CA VAL A 568 37.26 -13.05 -0.49
C VAL A 568 36.34 -11.86 -0.71
N ASP A 569 36.67 -10.73 -0.08
CA ASP A 569 35.93 -9.50 -0.28
C ASP A 569 36.28 -8.90 -1.66
N LEU A 570 35.31 -8.94 -2.57
CA LEU A 570 35.38 -8.34 -3.90
C LEU A 570 34.52 -7.08 -4.02
N THR A 571 34.18 -6.44 -2.89
CA THR A 571 33.45 -5.18 -2.90
C THR A 571 34.32 -4.04 -3.44
N ILE A 572 33.72 -3.20 -4.29
CA ILE A 572 34.35 -2.03 -4.90
C ILE A 572 33.61 -0.79 -4.40
N ASP A 573 34.33 0.13 -3.78
CA ASP A 573 33.79 1.41 -3.32
C ASP A 573 33.57 2.36 -4.51
N LEU A 574 32.35 2.91 -4.61
CA LEU A 574 31.95 3.84 -5.66
C LEU A 574 32.24 5.31 -5.30
N THR A 575 32.65 5.59 -4.07
CA THR A 575 32.96 6.95 -3.60
C THR A 575 33.90 7.75 -4.53
N PRO A 576 34.94 7.15 -5.17
CA PRO A 576 35.80 7.89 -6.09
C PRO A 576 35.07 8.52 -7.30
N LEU A 577 33.88 8.03 -7.68
CA LEU A 577 33.09 8.67 -8.74
C LEU A 577 32.71 10.12 -8.40
N THR A 578 32.63 10.45 -7.11
CA THR A 578 32.30 11.80 -6.64
C THR A 578 33.44 12.80 -6.85
N THR A 579 34.65 12.34 -7.16
CA THR A 579 35.82 13.20 -7.41
C THR A 579 36.02 13.51 -8.89
N LEU A 580 35.17 13.01 -9.78
CA LEU A 580 35.23 13.32 -11.21
C LEU A 580 34.84 14.78 -11.46
N ASP A 581 35.60 15.48 -12.32
CA ASP A 581 35.32 16.89 -12.68
C ASP A 581 33.96 17.11 -13.35
N LYS A 582 33.47 16.09 -14.06
CA LYS A 582 32.11 16.01 -14.59
C LYS A 582 31.48 14.73 -14.05
N PRO A 583 30.20 14.71 -13.66
CA PRO A 583 29.55 13.47 -13.27
C PRO A 583 29.39 12.51 -14.45
N ILE A 584 29.08 11.25 -14.13
CA ILE A 584 28.59 10.29 -15.14
C ILE A 584 27.15 10.66 -15.46
N ARG A 585 26.81 10.83 -16.74
CA ARG A 585 25.44 11.20 -17.14
C ARG A 585 24.61 9.98 -17.56
N LEU A 586 23.52 9.73 -16.83
CA LEU A 586 22.51 8.71 -17.11
C LEU A 586 21.24 9.37 -17.64
N CYS A 587 20.90 9.13 -18.89
CA CYS A 587 19.76 9.76 -19.53
C CYS A 587 18.52 8.85 -19.56
N TYR A 588 17.35 9.49 -19.46
CA TYR A 588 16.04 8.88 -19.67
C TYR A 588 15.25 9.68 -20.72
N GLY A 589 14.51 8.97 -21.58
CA GLY A 589 13.62 9.56 -22.59
C GLY A 589 12.21 8.97 -22.48
N LYS A 590 11.83 8.11 -23.43
CA LYS A 590 10.49 7.50 -23.50
C LYS A 590 10.02 6.76 -22.24
N GLU A 591 10.95 6.24 -21.44
CA GLU A 591 10.66 5.54 -20.17
C GLU A 591 10.83 6.41 -18.91
N TRP A 592 10.76 7.74 -19.02
CA TRP A 592 10.91 8.66 -17.89
C TRP A 592 9.96 8.32 -16.71
N HIS A 593 8.72 7.89 -17.02
CA HIS A 593 7.69 7.56 -16.03
C HIS A 593 7.98 6.27 -15.24
N ARG A 594 9.01 5.51 -15.65
CA ARG A 594 9.49 4.30 -14.94
C ARG A 594 10.80 4.53 -14.19
N PHE A 595 11.36 5.74 -14.24
CA PHE A 595 12.52 6.08 -13.42
C PHE A 595 12.19 5.82 -11.95
N PRO A 596 12.90 4.90 -11.26
CA PRO A 596 12.55 4.54 -9.90
C PRO A 596 12.75 5.69 -8.90
N THR A 597 13.99 6.14 -8.70
CA THR A 597 14.37 7.27 -7.83
C THR A 597 15.90 7.40 -7.74
N HIS A 598 16.39 8.59 -7.41
CA HIS A 598 17.79 8.84 -7.02
C HIS A 598 18.28 8.06 -5.79
N PHE A 599 17.40 7.45 -4.98
CA PHE A 599 17.86 6.51 -3.94
C PHE A 599 18.53 5.25 -4.52
N LEU A 600 18.19 4.88 -5.75
CA LEU A 600 18.77 3.73 -6.46
C LEU A 600 19.87 4.14 -7.44
N VAL A 601 20.25 5.42 -7.43
CA VAL A 601 21.32 5.98 -8.26
C VAL A 601 22.53 6.31 -7.37
N PRO A 602 23.70 5.70 -7.63
CA PRO A 602 24.90 5.92 -6.85
C PRO A 602 25.41 7.36 -6.91
N ALA A 603 26.21 7.74 -5.91
CA ALA A 603 26.81 9.06 -5.88
C ALA A 603 27.79 9.26 -7.05
N GLY A 604 27.80 10.46 -7.65
CA GLY A 604 28.65 10.78 -8.81
C GLY A 604 27.96 10.56 -10.17
N VAL A 605 26.72 10.07 -10.16
CA VAL A 605 25.86 9.99 -11.34
C VAL A 605 24.85 11.14 -11.34
N GLU A 606 24.69 11.77 -12.49
CA GLU A 606 23.70 12.78 -12.80
C GLU A 606 22.63 12.17 -13.71
N VAL A 607 21.36 12.32 -13.37
CA VAL A 607 20.24 11.79 -14.16
C VAL A 607 19.61 12.93 -14.94
N GLU A 608 19.49 12.81 -16.26
CA GLU A 608 18.98 13.87 -17.12
C GLU A 608 17.90 13.37 -18.08
N TRP A 609 17.09 14.30 -18.60
CA TRP A 609 16.06 13.99 -19.59
C TRP A 609 16.55 14.27 -21.01
N ILE A 610 16.28 13.35 -21.93
CA ILE A 610 16.35 13.64 -23.36
C ILE A 610 14.93 13.87 -23.90
N LYS A 611 14.81 14.65 -24.98
CA LYS A 611 13.51 14.89 -25.61
C LYS A 611 12.91 13.55 -26.08
N SER A 612 11.66 13.32 -25.74
CA SER A 612 10.84 12.17 -26.16
C SER A 612 9.54 12.65 -26.80
N GLU A 613 8.63 11.75 -27.20
CA GLU A 613 7.31 12.15 -27.74
C GLU A 613 6.37 12.68 -26.64
N PHE A 614 6.76 12.56 -25.37
CA PHE A 614 6.02 13.18 -24.28
C PHE A 614 6.04 14.71 -24.41
N SER A 615 4.84 15.30 -24.41
CA SER A 615 4.60 16.74 -24.53
C SER A 615 3.92 17.34 -23.30
N GLY A 616 3.99 16.64 -22.16
CA GLY A 616 3.55 17.14 -20.87
C GLY A 616 4.70 17.74 -20.06
N ILE A 617 4.41 18.23 -18.86
CA ILE A 617 5.45 18.78 -17.98
C ILE A 617 6.25 17.66 -17.32
N LEU A 618 7.58 17.68 -17.50
CA LEU A 618 8.50 16.81 -16.76
C LEU A 618 8.94 17.48 -15.45
N PRO A 619 9.44 16.72 -14.47
CA PRO A 619 10.03 17.31 -13.28
C PRO A 619 11.42 17.87 -13.59
N LYS A 620 11.84 18.90 -12.84
CA LYS A 620 13.10 19.64 -13.04
C LYS A 620 13.95 19.52 -11.78
N HIS A 621 15.28 19.47 -11.87
CA HIS A 621 16.13 19.42 -10.68
C HIS A 621 15.81 20.55 -9.68
N PHE A 622 15.86 20.28 -8.38
CA PHE A 622 15.76 21.34 -7.37
C PHE A 622 16.88 22.37 -7.56
N ASP A 623 16.55 23.66 -7.45
CA ASP A 623 17.54 24.73 -7.49
C ASP A 623 18.36 24.79 -6.19
N VAL A 624 19.43 24.02 -6.18
CA VAL A 624 20.39 23.96 -5.08
C VAL A 624 21.49 25.02 -5.21
N ASP A 625 21.64 25.64 -6.37
CA ASP A 625 22.63 26.68 -6.67
C ASP A 625 22.16 28.08 -6.31
N SER A 626 20.93 28.19 -5.78
CA SER A 626 20.37 29.46 -5.33
C SER A 626 20.26 30.49 -6.45
N THR A 627 20.05 30.03 -7.68
CA THR A 627 19.95 30.86 -8.89
C THR A 627 18.60 31.54 -9.02
N SER A 628 17.54 30.86 -8.58
CA SER A 628 16.15 31.30 -8.65
C SER A 628 15.79 32.22 -7.49
N THR A 629 14.73 33.01 -7.68
CA THR A 629 14.22 33.90 -6.64
C THR A 629 13.65 33.12 -5.45
N ILE A 630 13.73 33.70 -4.26
CA ILE A 630 13.10 33.14 -3.06
C ILE A 630 11.68 33.68 -2.96
N GLN A 631 10.73 32.81 -2.62
CA GLN A 631 9.36 33.19 -2.29
C GLN A 631 9.37 34.25 -1.19
N SER A 632 8.68 35.37 -1.41
CA SER A 632 8.56 36.44 -0.42
C SER A 632 7.81 35.94 0.82
N SER A 633 8.42 36.09 1.99
CA SER A 633 7.81 35.75 3.27
C SER A 633 6.67 36.70 3.62
N ASP A 634 5.51 36.14 3.97
CA ASP A 634 4.44 36.89 4.64
C ASP A 634 4.71 37.06 6.15
N VAL A 635 3.90 37.86 6.84
CA VAL A 635 4.07 38.15 8.28
C VAL A 635 4.03 36.86 9.12
N VAL A 636 3.15 35.92 8.75
CA VAL A 636 2.99 34.66 9.51
C VAL A 636 4.21 33.77 9.35
N SER A 637 4.66 33.55 8.11
CA SER A 637 5.86 32.76 7.82
C SER A 637 7.12 33.41 8.41
N SER A 638 7.26 34.73 8.37
CA SER A 638 8.39 35.44 9.00
C SER A 638 8.45 35.23 10.52
N ASN A 639 7.31 35.38 11.22
CA ASN A 639 7.24 35.11 12.65
C ASN A 639 7.48 33.63 12.99
N LEU A 640 6.99 32.72 12.14
CA LEU A 640 7.22 31.29 12.32
C LEU A 640 8.68 30.92 12.07
N ASP A 641 9.34 31.54 11.09
CA ASP A 641 10.74 31.31 10.74
C ASP A 641 11.69 31.78 11.85
N THR A 642 11.42 32.94 12.46
CA THR A 642 12.21 33.44 13.60
C THR A 642 12.12 32.55 14.84
N THR A 643 11.01 31.83 15.02
CA THR A 643 10.77 30.98 16.21
C THR A 643 11.11 29.50 15.97
N LEU A 644 10.76 28.97 14.80
CA LEU A 644 10.84 27.54 14.44
C LEU A 644 11.61 27.27 13.14
N GLY A 645 12.27 28.26 12.53
CA GLY A 645 13.05 28.06 11.30
C GLY A 645 14.16 27.02 11.44
N TRP A 646 14.72 26.84 12.65
CA TRP A 646 15.69 25.80 12.95
C TRP A 646 15.15 24.37 12.72
N ALA A 647 13.82 24.19 12.82
CA ALA A 647 13.17 22.90 12.57
C ALA A 647 13.07 22.57 11.07
N TRP A 648 13.26 23.56 10.19
CA TRP A 648 13.23 23.39 8.73
C TRP A 648 14.48 23.98 8.04
N PRO A 649 15.65 23.32 8.16
CA PRO A 649 16.92 23.83 7.62
C PRO A 649 17.00 23.88 6.08
N TRP A 650 16.00 23.35 5.37
CA TRP A 650 15.97 23.31 3.91
C TRP A 650 15.27 24.51 3.26
N SER A 651 14.91 25.53 4.05
CA SER A 651 14.19 26.73 3.59
C SER A 651 14.89 27.47 2.44
N THR A 652 16.23 27.40 2.36
CA THR A 652 17.02 28.00 1.28
C THR A 652 16.81 27.36 -0.09
N ILE A 653 16.29 26.12 -0.12
CA ILE A 653 15.99 25.35 -1.33
C ILE A 653 14.48 25.26 -1.53
N THR A 654 13.71 24.85 -0.50
CA THR A 654 12.26 24.59 -0.65
C THR A 654 11.44 25.85 -0.94
N ARG A 655 11.97 27.04 -0.62
CA ARG A 655 11.32 28.33 -0.91
C ARG A 655 11.70 28.92 -2.27
N ARG A 656 12.52 28.24 -3.09
CA ARG A 656 12.94 28.73 -4.41
C ARG A 656 11.79 28.62 -5.41
N VAL A 657 11.58 29.69 -6.17
CA VAL A 657 10.58 29.76 -7.25
C VAL A 657 11.30 29.62 -8.59
N GLN A 658 11.42 28.38 -9.06
CA GLN A 658 12.05 28.12 -10.36
C GLN A 658 11.14 28.54 -11.52
N PRO A 659 11.70 29.15 -12.59
CA PRO A 659 10.96 29.42 -13.82
C PRO A 659 10.65 28.11 -14.59
N GLY A 660 9.66 28.17 -15.47
CA GLY A 660 9.28 27.03 -16.33
C GLY A 660 8.38 25.99 -15.64
N PHE A 661 7.72 26.33 -14.53
CA PHE A 661 6.65 25.51 -13.95
C PHE A 661 5.28 26.07 -14.32
N ASN A 662 4.35 25.18 -14.69
CA ASN A 662 2.97 25.52 -15.04
C ASN A 662 1.98 24.47 -14.45
N ASP A 663 0.75 24.88 -14.15
CA ASP A 663 -0.33 24.01 -13.62
C ASP A 663 -1.23 23.43 -14.71
N LEU A 664 -0.78 23.50 -15.97
CA LEU A 664 -1.53 23.12 -17.18
C LEU A 664 -0.96 21.88 -17.88
N ASN A 665 0.02 21.20 -17.27
CA ASN A 665 0.72 20.05 -17.85
C ASN A 665 1.29 20.35 -19.26
N LYS A 666 1.81 21.55 -19.48
CA LYS A 666 2.44 21.93 -20.74
C LYS A 666 3.92 21.57 -20.72
N GLU A 667 4.41 21.07 -21.85
CA GLU A 667 5.84 20.85 -22.07
C GLU A 667 6.66 22.13 -21.93
N GLU A 668 7.86 21.96 -21.39
CA GLU A 668 8.84 23.01 -21.12
C GLU A 668 10.21 22.50 -21.58
N MET A 669 10.88 23.25 -22.45
CA MET A 669 12.08 22.78 -23.17
C MET A 669 13.37 22.89 -22.35
N ASP A 670 13.34 23.56 -21.20
CA ASP A 670 14.50 23.83 -20.33
C ASP A 670 14.97 22.63 -19.49
N ARG A 671 14.32 21.47 -19.65
CA ARG A 671 14.59 20.23 -18.91
C ARG A 671 15.39 19.21 -19.71
N TYR A 672 15.56 19.43 -21.00
CA TYR A 672 16.17 18.45 -21.90
C TYR A 672 17.65 18.75 -22.11
N VAL A 673 18.46 17.68 -22.11
CA VAL A 673 19.84 17.69 -22.57
C VAL A 673 19.95 17.05 -23.95
N ASP A 674 21.01 17.40 -24.67
CA ASP A 674 21.33 16.74 -25.93
C ASP A 674 21.83 15.31 -25.67
N ILE A 675 21.36 14.36 -26.50
CA ILE A 675 21.68 12.95 -26.35
C ILE A 675 23.19 12.64 -26.47
N SER A 676 23.93 13.43 -27.25
CA SER A 676 25.39 13.27 -27.38
C SER A 676 26.13 13.50 -26.05
N THR A 677 25.50 14.17 -25.10
CA THR A 677 26.07 14.41 -23.76
C THR A 677 25.87 13.24 -22.80
N CYS A 678 25.05 12.25 -23.16
CA CYS A 678 24.75 11.10 -22.32
C CYS A 678 25.88 10.06 -22.38
N ASP A 679 26.41 9.66 -21.23
CA ASP A 679 27.33 8.52 -21.13
C ASP A 679 26.56 7.20 -21.17
N TYR A 680 25.39 7.18 -20.54
CA TYR A 680 24.48 6.04 -20.49
C TYR A 680 23.06 6.48 -20.82
N LEU A 681 22.27 5.56 -21.39
CA LEU A 681 20.88 5.78 -21.74
C LEU A 681 20.04 4.57 -21.32
N VAL A 682 18.90 4.82 -20.69
CA VAL A 682 17.89 3.77 -20.46
C VAL A 682 16.90 3.75 -21.60
N ASP A 683 16.74 2.58 -22.22
CA ASP A 683 15.93 2.37 -23.42
C ASP A 683 15.02 1.15 -23.27
N LEU A 684 13.75 1.25 -23.65
CA LEU A 684 12.86 0.10 -23.83
C LEU A 684 12.73 -0.22 -25.32
N ASP A 685 13.37 -1.30 -25.75
CA ASP A 685 13.29 -1.76 -27.13
C ASP A 685 12.11 -2.72 -27.33
N LEU A 686 11.15 -2.31 -28.15
CA LEU A 686 9.96 -3.09 -28.50
C LEU A 686 9.98 -3.41 -30.00
N PRO A 687 10.72 -4.46 -30.43
CA PRO A 687 10.97 -4.74 -31.86
C PRO A 687 9.69 -4.89 -32.68
N HIS A 688 8.65 -5.45 -32.08
CA HIS A 688 7.38 -5.75 -32.73
C HIS A 688 6.61 -4.50 -33.15
N ARG A 689 6.79 -3.38 -32.41
CA ARG A 689 6.12 -2.11 -32.72
C ARG A 689 6.69 -1.45 -33.97
N GLY A 690 8.01 -1.54 -34.15
CA GLY A 690 8.71 -1.01 -35.33
C GLY A 690 8.34 -1.68 -36.66
N LEU A 691 7.69 -2.84 -36.63
CA LEU A 691 7.19 -3.52 -37.83
C LEU A 691 5.90 -2.88 -38.39
N VAL A 692 5.17 -2.11 -37.57
CA VAL A 692 3.83 -1.61 -37.91
C VAL A 692 3.78 -0.09 -37.95
N SER A 693 4.54 0.59 -37.09
CA SER A 693 4.60 2.05 -37.02
C SER A 693 5.96 2.58 -37.44
N LYS A 694 5.97 3.71 -38.15
CA LYS A 694 7.19 4.45 -38.46
C LYS A 694 7.85 4.92 -37.16
N GLU A 695 9.16 4.74 -37.05
CA GLU A 695 9.92 5.18 -35.87
C GLU A 695 9.79 6.70 -35.68
N SER A 696 9.57 7.11 -34.43
CA SER A 696 9.57 8.51 -34.02
C SER A 696 10.97 9.10 -34.13
N GLN A 697 11.05 10.39 -34.45
CA GLN A 697 12.31 11.13 -34.44
C GLN A 697 12.89 11.24 -33.01
N TYR A 698 12.02 11.38 -31.99
CA TYR A 698 12.41 11.58 -30.59
C TYR A 698 12.47 10.29 -29.78
N GLU A 699 11.92 9.18 -30.29
CA GLU A 699 11.95 7.88 -29.63
C GLU A 699 12.43 6.75 -30.58
N PRO A 700 13.62 6.88 -31.18
CA PRO A 700 14.18 5.81 -31.99
C PRO A 700 14.53 4.59 -31.13
N ARG A 701 14.79 3.47 -31.79
CA ARG A 701 15.24 2.23 -31.13
C ARG A 701 16.73 2.30 -30.84
N TYR A 702 17.12 2.97 -29.76
CA TYR A 702 18.54 3.16 -29.43
C TYR A 702 19.29 1.85 -29.24
N ALA A 703 18.64 0.82 -28.67
CA ALA A 703 19.28 -0.46 -28.40
C ALA A 703 19.77 -1.23 -29.65
N ILE A 704 19.27 -0.92 -30.85
CA ILE A 704 19.72 -1.56 -32.10
C ILE A 704 20.79 -0.76 -32.85
N LYS A 705 21.08 0.47 -32.42
CA LYS A 705 22.10 1.33 -33.02
C LYS A 705 23.50 0.96 -32.51
N THR A 706 23.99 -0.20 -32.95
CA THR A 706 25.27 -0.78 -32.48
C THR A 706 26.51 0.05 -32.80
N GLU A 707 26.40 1.02 -33.71
CA GLU A 707 27.50 1.95 -34.01
C GLU A 707 27.65 3.02 -32.92
N GLU A 708 26.55 3.45 -32.30
CA GLU A 708 26.50 4.51 -31.28
C GLU A 708 26.48 3.93 -29.84
N TRP A 709 25.80 2.80 -29.63
CA TRP A 709 25.47 2.29 -28.30
C TRP A 709 25.88 0.82 -28.09
N ASP A 710 26.53 0.56 -26.95
CA ASP A 710 26.74 -0.79 -26.43
C ASP A 710 25.61 -1.19 -25.47
N ARG A 711 25.05 -2.39 -25.62
CA ARG A 711 24.07 -2.95 -24.68
C ARG A 711 24.79 -3.51 -23.45
N VAL A 712 24.80 -2.75 -22.35
CA VAL A 712 25.48 -3.16 -21.10
C VAL A 712 24.68 -4.25 -20.38
N PHE A 713 23.38 -4.02 -20.23
CA PHE A 713 22.46 -4.97 -19.61
C PHE A 713 21.07 -4.79 -20.20
N CYS A 714 20.34 -5.88 -20.41
CA CYS A 714 18.95 -5.84 -20.86
C CYS A 714 18.13 -6.93 -20.16
N GLY A 715 16.99 -6.55 -19.62
CA GLY A 715 16.01 -7.45 -19.02
C GLY A 715 14.75 -7.56 -19.87
N ALA A 716 14.09 -8.72 -19.84
CA ALA A 716 12.83 -8.92 -20.54
C ALA A 716 11.72 -8.05 -19.94
N PHE A 717 10.92 -7.41 -20.80
CA PHE A 717 9.83 -6.53 -20.40
C PHE A 717 8.58 -6.82 -21.25
N LEU A 718 7.43 -7.05 -20.61
CA LEU A 718 6.22 -7.47 -21.32
C LEU A 718 5.54 -6.29 -22.04
N ASP A 719 5.38 -6.41 -23.37
CA ASP A 719 4.54 -5.49 -24.14
C ASP A 719 3.07 -5.90 -24.03
N ALA A 720 2.36 -5.34 -23.04
CA ALA A 720 0.97 -5.69 -22.77
C ALA A 720 0.02 -5.42 -23.94
N GLU A 721 0.35 -4.44 -24.78
CA GLU A 721 -0.49 -3.99 -25.90
C GLU A 721 -0.39 -4.96 -27.08
N TYR A 722 0.83 -5.28 -27.51
CA TYR A 722 1.06 -6.26 -28.59
C TYR A 722 0.81 -7.71 -28.16
N SER A 723 0.73 -7.96 -26.86
CA SER A 723 0.42 -9.28 -26.32
C SER A 723 -1.09 -9.65 -26.41
N ARG A 724 -1.92 -8.83 -27.06
CA ARG A 724 -3.37 -9.09 -27.23
C ARG A 724 -3.59 -10.11 -28.37
N PRO A 725 -4.34 -11.22 -28.15
CA PRO A 725 -4.56 -12.21 -29.18
C PRO A 725 -5.25 -11.60 -30.41
N ALA A 726 -4.64 -11.79 -31.59
CA ALA A 726 -5.28 -11.53 -32.87
C ALA A 726 -6.40 -12.56 -33.07
N ALA A 727 -7.63 -12.09 -33.26
CA ALA A 727 -8.77 -12.96 -33.49
C ALA A 727 -8.94 -13.20 -35.00
N ASP A 728 -8.90 -14.46 -35.44
CA ASP A 728 -9.19 -14.82 -36.84
C ASP A 728 -10.67 -14.51 -37.15
N PRO A 729 -10.99 -13.72 -38.20
CA PRO A 729 -12.36 -13.47 -38.62
C PRO A 729 -13.21 -14.74 -38.76
N ARG A 730 -12.62 -15.87 -39.17
CA ARG A 730 -13.27 -17.16 -39.40
C ARG A 730 -13.58 -17.95 -38.13
N ASP A 731 -12.99 -17.58 -37.00
CA ASP A 731 -13.23 -18.28 -35.73
C ASP A 731 -14.65 -18.02 -35.19
N SER A 732 -15.26 -19.06 -34.62
CA SER A 732 -16.54 -18.93 -33.92
C SER A 732 -16.43 -17.96 -32.75
N ILE A 733 -17.55 -17.30 -32.40
CA ILE A 733 -17.59 -16.30 -31.31
C ILE A 733 -17.09 -16.91 -29.99
N VAL A 734 -17.47 -18.16 -29.70
CA VAL A 734 -17.05 -18.88 -28.48
C VAL A 734 -15.53 -19.08 -28.46
N LYS A 735 -14.94 -19.49 -29.60
CA LYS A 735 -13.50 -19.68 -29.72
C LYS A 735 -12.73 -18.36 -29.57
N LYS A 736 -13.24 -17.28 -30.17
CA LYS A 736 -12.69 -15.92 -30.01
C LYS A 736 -12.70 -15.46 -28.56
N ILE A 737 -13.82 -15.63 -27.85
CA ILE A 737 -13.94 -15.28 -26.43
C ILE A 737 -12.98 -16.12 -25.59
N GLY A 738 -12.93 -17.43 -25.83
CA GLY A 738 -12.02 -18.35 -25.15
C GLY A 738 -10.56 -17.95 -25.31
N GLN A 739 -10.09 -17.72 -26.54
CA GLN A 739 -8.72 -17.28 -26.82
C GLN A 739 -8.39 -15.93 -26.15
N LYS A 740 -9.29 -14.94 -26.25
CA LYS A 740 -9.10 -13.64 -25.61
C LYS A 740 -9.00 -13.76 -24.09
N ALA A 741 -9.85 -14.58 -23.47
CA ALA A 741 -9.82 -14.83 -22.03
C ALA A 741 -8.51 -15.53 -21.62
N MET A 742 -8.11 -16.60 -22.31
CA MET A 742 -6.89 -17.34 -22.00
C MET A 742 -5.62 -16.48 -22.19
N GLY A 743 -5.53 -15.71 -23.27
CA GLY A 743 -4.42 -14.77 -23.48
C GLY A 743 -4.39 -13.63 -22.47
N ALA A 744 -5.57 -13.10 -22.06
CA ALA A 744 -5.65 -12.12 -20.99
C ALA A 744 -5.16 -12.69 -19.64
N MET A 745 -5.50 -13.95 -19.33
CA MET A 745 -4.98 -14.63 -18.14
C MET A 745 -3.45 -14.78 -18.18
N HIS A 746 -2.88 -15.18 -19.32
CA HIS A 746 -1.43 -15.33 -19.48
C HIS A 746 -0.65 -14.01 -19.38
N ARG A 747 -1.25 -12.88 -19.78
CA ARG A 747 -0.66 -11.55 -19.55
C ARG A 747 -0.76 -11.13 -18.08
N ALA A 748 -1.91 -11.39 -17.45
CA ALA A 748 -2.21 -10.89 -16.12
C ALA A 748 -1.52 -11.67 -14.99
N PHE A 749 -1.36 -12.98 -15.15
CA PHE A 749 -0.87 -13.91 -14.13
C PHE A 749 0.42 -14.60 -14.57
N TRP A 750 1.26 -14.99 -13.60
CA TRP A 750 2.43 -15.82 -13.85
C TRP A 750 2.01 -17.26 -14.17
N LEU A 751 1.91 -17.59 -15.46
CA LEU A 751 1.47 -18.90 -15.94
C LEU A 751 2.59 -19.58 -16.76
N PRO A 752 2.61 -20.92 -16.87
CA PRO A 752 3.62 -21.62 -17.64
C PRO A 752 3.59 -21.21 -19.12
N LYS A 753 4.76 -21.19 -19.78
CA LYS A 753 4.88 -20.85 -21.21
C LYS A 753 4.00 -21.71 -22.14
N ALA A 754 3.71 -22.95 -21.73
CA ALA A 754 2.83 -23.88 -22.43
C ALA A 754 1.32 -23.57 -22.27
N TRP A 755 0.95 -22.48 -21.59
CA TRP A 755 -0.43 -22.08 -21.40
C TRP A 755 -1.14 -21.87 -22.76
N PRO A 756 -2.33 -22.47 -22.96
CA PRO A 756 -3.06 -22.31 -24.20
C PRO A 756 -3.37 -20.84 -24.50
N GLY A 757 -3.08 -20.39 -25.72
CA GLY A 757 -3.29 -18.99 -26.10
C GLY A 757 -2.26 -18.01 -25.52
N ASN A 758 -1.07 -18.49 -25.14
CA ASN A 758 0.08 -17.62 -24.89
C ASN A 758 0.39 -16.79 -26.14
N THR A 759 0.19 -15.48 -26.02
CA THR A 759 0.55 -14.47 -27.03
C THR A 759 1.43 -13.39 -26.43
N ASN A 760 2.12 -13.69 -25.32
CA ASN A 760 2.95 -12.68 -24.65
C ASN A 760 4.17 -12.36 -25.52
N MET A 761 4.27 -11.10 -25.89
CA MET A 761 5.37 -10.51 -26.63
C MET A 761 6.22 -9.71 -25.65
N TYR A 762 7.51 -9.98 -25.63
CA TYR A 762 8.47 -9.30 -24.77
C TYR A 762 9.38 -8.42 -25.62
N GLY A 763 9.75 -7.27 -25.07
CA GLY A 763 10.90 -6.49 -25.52
C GLY A 763 11.97 -6.43 -24.45
N ASP A 764 12.96 -5.57 -24.65
CA ASP A 764 14.15 -5.49 -23.83
C ASP A 764 14.26 -4.12 -23.15
N TYR A 765 14.22 -4.10 -21.82
CA TYR A 765 14.49 -2.90 -21.02
C TYR A 765 15.99 -2.85 -20.74
N CYS A 766 16.68 -1.91 -21.36
CA CYS A 766 18.13 -1.89 -21.52
C CYS A 766 18.79 -0.69 -20.85
N LEU A 767 19.98 -0.95 -20.29
CA LEU A 767 21.02 0.03 -20.04
C LEU A 767 21.98 0.04 -21.23
N LEU A 768 22.06 1.17 -21.90
CA LEU A 768 22.96 1.40 -23.02
C LEU A 768 24.11 2.29 -22.59
N ARG A 769 25.32 2.01 -23.08
CA ARG A 769 26.50 2.87 -22.93
C ARG A 769 26.84 3.49 -24.27
N ASN A 770 27.06 4.80 -24.27
CA ASN A 770 27.51 5.52 -25.45
C ASN A 770 28.95 5.12 -25.77
N ARG A 771 29.22 4.73 -27.02
CA ARG A 771 30.57 4.33 -27.46
C ARG A 771 31.57 5.49 -27.44
N ASP A 772 31.09 6.70 -27.68
CA ASP A 772 31.90 7.92 -27.59
C ASP A 772 32.05 8.42 -26.15
N SER A 773 31.47 7.71 -25.16
CA SER A 773 31.65 8.04 -23.75
C SER A 773 33.12 7.94 -23.36
N ARG A 774 33.55 8.87 -22.51
CA ARG A 774 34.86 8.84 -21.83
C ARG A 774 35.07 7.64 -20.89
N PHE A 775 34.03 6.86 -20.66
CA PHE A 775 34.03 5.64 -19.84
C PHE A 775 33.93 4.35 -20.67
N SER A 776 33.93 4.46 -22.00
CA SER A 776 34.01 3.29 -22.87
C SER A 776 35.29 2.49 -22.58
N PRO A 777 35.23 1.15 -22.60
CA PRO A 777 36.42 0.31 -22.49
C PRO A 777 37.41 0.71 -23.59
N ALA A 778 38.71 0.72 -23.25
CA ALA A 778 39.73 0.86 -24.28
C ALA A 778 39.50 -0.23 -25.34
N THR A 779 39.25 0.17 -26.58
CA THR A 779 39.19 -0.75 -27.73
C THR A 779 40.46 -1.57 -27.67
N SER A 780 40.35 -2.89 -27.54
CA SER A 780 41.51 -3.76 -27.72
C SER A 780 41.99 -3.52 -29.13
N THR A 781 43.01 -2.67 -29.27
CA THR A 781 43.78 -2.57 -30.50
C THR A 781 44.20 -3.99 -30.85
N ALA A 782 43.75 -4.42 -32.02
CA ALA A 782 44.02 -5.69 -32.68
C ALA A 782 45.08 -6.55 -31.99
N ARG A 783 44.68 -7.64 -31.33
CA ARG A 783 45.49 -8.87 -31.38
C ARG A 783 45.35 -9.41 -32.80
N ALA A 784 46.16 -8.83 -33.70
CA ALA A 784 46.49 -9.43 -34.98
C ALA A 784 47.33 -10.70 -34.75
#